data_AF-A0A8X7UBC2-F1
#
_entry.id   AF-A0A8X7UBC2-F1
#
_cell.length_a   1.000
_cell.length_b   1.000
_cell.length_c   1.000
_cell.angle_alpha   90.00
_cell.angle_beta   90.00
_cell.angle_gamma   90.00
#
_symmetry.space_group_name_H-M   'P 1'
#
loop_
_entity.id
_entity.type
_entity.pdbx_description
1 polymer ?
#
loop_
_entity_poly.entity_id
_entity_poly.type
_entity_poly.pdbx_seq_one_letter_code
_entity_poly.pdbx_strand_id
1 'polypeptide(L)'
;MMEHLVETTNDKDSASPSRLVEARLDEIRRLIGKADDDPLKIVGVGAGAWGSVFIAMLQENYGTFRDKVSVRIWRRGGRAIDKCTAQHLFEVINSREELLRRLIRRCAYLKYVEARLGDRVLYADEILKDGFCLNMIETPLCPLKVVTNLQEAVWDADVVVNGLPSTETFQVFSEISKYWKERVTAPVIISLAKGVEAEFEPHPRIVTPTQMIYRATGIPLENILYLGGPNIASEVYNKEYANARICGSEKWRKPLGKFLRQSHFIVWDNSDLVTHEVMGGLKNVYAIGAGMVDTLTKESATSKSVYFAHCTSEMIFITHLLAKEPEKLAGPLLADTYVTLLKGRNAWYGQKLAKGELNLQMGDSIKGKGMIQGVSAVKAFFELLNQSSLSLQHPEEGRPVTPAELCPILKMLYRILITREFSCEAVLEALRDETMNDPRELIEIAHSHLFFQPSLLESSSYHLLKLVKLIYPLHRSQYQYHDKCTAQHLFEVINSREELLRRLIRRCAYLKYVEARLGDRVLYADEILKDGFCLNMIETPLCPLKVVTNLQEAVWDADVVVNGLPSTETFQVFSEISKYWKERVTAPVIISLAKGVEAEFEPHPRIVTPTQMIYRATGIPLENILYLGDLTLLPRCTTKSTNARICGSEKWRKPLGKFLRQSHFIVWDNSDLVTHEVMGGLKNVYAIGAGMVDTLTKESATSKSVYFAHCTSEMIFITHLLAKEPEKLAGPLLADTYVTLLKGRNAWYGQKLAKGELNLQMGDSIKGKGMIQGVSAVKAFFELLNQSSLSLQHPEEDKPVTPAELCPILKMLYRILITREVSCEAVLEALRDETMNDPRELIEIAHSHLFFQPSLLGQKP
;
A
#
# COMPACT_ATOMS: atom_id res chain seq x y z
N MET A 1 32.32 -25.95 28.26
CA MET A 1 33.39 -24.92 28.18
C MET A 1 32.78 -23.65 27.59
N MET A 2 31.77 -23.14 28.30
CA MET A 2 30.83 -22.13 27.86
C MET A 2 30.31 -21.48 29.15
N GLU A 3 31.21 -20.75 29.82
CA GLU A 3 30.97 -19.99 31.05
C GLU A 3 32.25 -19.16 31.28
N HIS A 4 32.26 -17.94 30.75
CA HIS A 4 33.05 -16.78 31.18
C HIS A 4 33.02 -15.73 30.06
N LEU A 5 32.02 -14.85 30.13
CA LEU A 5 32.05 -13.47 29.59
C LEU A 5 30.83 -12.70 30.13
N VAL A 6 30.57 -12.84 31.44
CA VAL A 6 29.66 -11.96 32.19
C VAL A 6 30.50 -11.29 33.27
N GLU A 7 31.26 -10.27 32.89
CA GLU A 7 31.81 -9.30 33.82
C GLU A 7 31.56 -7.90 33.26
N THR A 8 30.55 -7.26 33.86
CA THR A 8 30.45 -5.81 34.13
C THR A 8 30.94 -4.84 33.07
N THR A 9 30.03 -4.41 32.19
CA THR A 9 30.07 -3.07 31.60
C THR A 9 28.86 -2.28 32.07
N ASN A 10 29.01 -1.65 33.23
CA ASN A 10 28.08 -0.65 33.74
C ASN A 10 28.47 0.75 33.22
N ASP A 11 28.76 0.85 31.92
CA ASP A 11 29.00 2.11 31.22
C ASP A 11 27.77 2.43 30.36
N LYS A 12 26.81 3.14 30.96
CA LYS A 12 25.83 3.94 30.22
C LYS A 12 26.51 5.22 29.71
N ASP A 13 27.56 5.06 28.91
CA ASP A 13 28.03 6.11 28.02
C ASP A 13 27.29 5.90 26.69
N SER A 14 26.29 6.74 26.43
CA SER A 14 25.64 6.81 25.11
C SER A 14 26.72 7.08 24.06
N ALA A 15 27.16 6.03 23.34
CA ALA A 15 28.15 6.16 22.29
C ALA A 15 27.71 7.26 21.32
N SER A 16 28.61 8.19 20.98
CA SER A 16 28.28 9.24 20.01
C SER A 16 27.80 8.59 18.70
N PRO A 17 26.85 9.21 17.96
CA PRO A 17 26.30 8.63 16.73
C PRO A 17 27.37 8.17 15.73
N SER A 18 28.50 8.90 15.66
CA SER A 18 29.65 8.54 14.84
C SER A 18 30.31 7.21 15.24
N ARG A 19 30.41 6.89 16.53
CA ARG A 19 31.00 5.63 17.02
C ARG A 19 30.10 4.44 16.69
N LEU A 20 28.78 4.61 16.75
CA LEU A 20 27.84 3.54 16.39
C LEU A 20 27.89 3.22 14.89
N VAL A 21 27.97 4.25 14.03
CA VAL A 21 28.12 4.09 12.58
C VAL A 21 29.44 3.38 12.25
N GLU A 22 30.54 3.77 12.89
CA GLU A 22 31.84 3.12 12.71
C GLU A 22 31.81 1.65 13.17
N ALA A 23 31.18 1.33 14.30
CA ALA A 23 31.03 -0.03 14.79
C ALA A 23 30.26 -0.94 13.81
N ARG A 24 29.19 -0.42 13.18
CA ARG A 24 28.43 -1.13 12.13
C ARG A 24 29.31 -1.42 10.91
N LEU A 25 30.17 -0.48 10.51
CA LEU A 25 31.12 -0.68 9.41
C LEU A 25 32.18 -1.74 9.75
N ASP A 26 32.75 -1.67 10.96
CA ASP A 26 33.77 -2.63 11.41
C ASP A 26 33.20 -4.05 11.57
N GLU A 27 31.92 -4.19 11.94
CA GLU A 27 31.23 -5.49 11.96
C GLU A 27 31.21 -6.16 10.57
N ILE A 28 30.84 -5.40 9.52
CA ILE A 28 30.83 -5.93 8.14
C ILE A 28 32.25 -6.24 7.65
N ARG A 29 33.23 -5.39 7.97
CA ARG A 29 34.64 -5.63 7.64
C ARG A 29 35.14 -6.94 8.23
N ARG A 30 34.88 -7.18 9.52
CA ARG A 30 35.24 -8.44 10.20
C ARG A 30 34.55 -9.64 9.57
N LEU A 31 33.26 -9.53 9.26
CA LEU A 31 32.49 -10.61 8.66
C LEU A 31 33.00 -11.03 7.27
N ILE A 32 33.51 -10.06 6.50
CA ILE A 32 34.15 -10.30 5.19
C ILE A 32 35.60 -10.79 5.34
N GLY A 33 36.22 -10.61 6.52
CA GLY A 33 37.61 -10.98 6.80
C GLY A 33 38.63 -9.91 6.37
N LYS A 34 38.25 -8.63 6.45
CA LYS A 34 39.12 -7.50 6.13
C LYS A 34 40.16 -7.25 7.22
N ALA A 35 41.41 -7.02 6.80
CA ALA A 35 42.45 -6.48 7.66
C ALA A 35 42.20 -4.98 7.96
N ASP A 36 42.84 -4.45 8.99
CA ASP A 36 42.63 -3.05 9.44
C ASP A 36 42.98 -2.02 8.36
N ASP A 37 43.95 -2.32 7.49
CA ASP A 37 44.41 -1.48 6.37
C ASP A 37 43.75 -1.81 5.01
N ASP A 38 42.89 -2.84 4.95
CA ASP A 38 42.09 -3.15 3.75
C ASP A 38 40.68 -2.55 3.89
N PRO A 39 40.34 -1.50 3.10
CA PRO A 39 39.02 -0.91 3.16
C PRO A 39 37.95 -1.85 2.58
N LEU A 40 36.74 -1.75 3.11
CA LEU A 40 35.55 -2.35 2.53
C LEU A 40 35.23 -1.68 1.18
N LYS A 41 35.19 -2.46 0.11
CA LYS A 41 34.96 -1.95 -1.26
C LYS A 41 33.54 -2.24 -1.69
N ILE A 42 32.74 -1.18 -1.81
CA ILE A 42 31.33 -1.25 -2.20
C ILE A 42 31.19 -0.70 -3.62
N VAL A 43 30.57 -1.46 -4.52
CA VAL A 43 30.23 -1.01 -5.87
C VAL A 43 28.73 -1.07 -6.12
N GLY A 44 28.15 0.01 -6.66
CA GLY A 44 26.85 -0.05 -7.31
C GLY A 44 26.97 -0.35 -8.80
N VAL A 45 26.25 -1.34 -9.29
CA VAL A 45 26.15 -1.66 -10.72
C VAL A 45 24.81 -1.13 -11.22
N GLY A 46 24.84 -0.04 -11.99
CA GLY A 46 23.65 0.60 -12.54
C GLY A 46 23.35 1.95 -11.89
N ALA A 47 23.46 3.01 -12.69
CA ALA A 47 23.19 4.39 -12.28
C ALA A 47 21.73 4.83 -12.55
N GLY A 48 20.77 3.92 -12.35
CA GLY A 48 19.35 4.27 -12.30
C GLY A 48 19.03 5.13 -11.08
N ALA A 49 17.82 5.68 -11.00
CA ALA A 49 17.41 6.57 -9.89
C ALA A 49 17.64 5.91 -8.53
N TRP A 50 17.08 4.70 -8.33
CA TRP A 50 17.18 3.99 -7.05
C TRP A 50 18.61 3.53 -6.74
N GLY A 51 19.30 2.88 -7.69
CA GLY A 51 20.69 2.46 -7.50
C GLY A 51 21.64 3.62 -7.16
N SER A 52 21.44 4.79 -7.78
CA SER A 52 22.27 5.96 -7.51
C SER A 52 22.00 6.56 -6.12
N VAL A 53 20.73 6.65 -5.71
CA VAL A 53 20.36 7.12 -4.37
C VAL A 53 20.86 6.18 -3.29
N PHE A 54 20.70 4.86 -3.48
CA PHE A 54 21.17 3.88 -2.51
C PHE A 54 22.68 3.97 -2.29
N ILE A 55 23.46 4.10 -3.37
CA ILE A 55 24.92 4.28 -3.26
C ILE A 55 25.28 5.64 -2.67
N ALA A 56 24.54 6.70 -2.99
CA ALA A 56 24.71 8.01 -2.38
C ALA A 56 24.48 7.98 -0.86
N MET A 57 23.47 7.24 -0.40
CA MET A 57 23.21 7.06 1.03
C MET A 57 24.36 6.34 1.75
N LEU A 58 24.94 5.30 1.13
CA LEU A 58 26.12 4.63 1.68
C LEU A 58 27.33 5.56 1.72
N GLN A 59 27.55 6.34 0.68
CA GLN A 59 28.63 7.32 0.62
C GLN A 59 28.45 8.45 1.65
N GLU A 60 27.23 8.93 1.87
CA GLU A 60 26.93 9.96 2.87
C GLU A 60 27.17 9.44 4.28
N ASN A 61 26.74 8.20 4.57
CA ASN A 61 26.83 7.65 5.91
C ASN A 61 28.24 7.18 6.29
N TYR A 62 28.98 6.56 5.35
CA TYR A 62 30.25 5.91 5.64
C TYR A 62 31.47 6.57 4.98
N GLY A 63 31.27 7.44 3.99
CA GLY A 63 32.35 7.97 3.16
C GLY A 63 33.36 8.89 3.86
N THR A 64 33.11 9.25 5.12
CA THR A 64 34.06 9.95 5.99
C THR A 64 35.21 9.04 6.47
N PHE A 65 34.97 7.73 6.59
CA PHE A 65 35.95 6.71 7.01
C PHE A 65 36.78 6.20 5.81
N ARG A 66 37.55 7.08 5.17
CA ARG A 66 38.21 6.82 3.87
C ARG A 66 39.22 5.67 3.88
N ASP A 67 39.79 5.40 5.05
CA ASP A 67 40.71 4.29 5.36
C ASP A 67 39.97 2.96 5.55
N LYS A 68 38.68 3.01 5.91
CA LYS A 68 37.86 1.82 6.21
C LYS A 68 36.88 1.45 5.09
N VAL A 69 36.48 2.38 4.24
CA VAL A 69 35.50 2.12 3.16
C VAL A 69 35.81 2.89 1.88
N SER A 70 35.53 2.26 0.74
CA SER A 70 35.59 2.86 -0.58
C SER A 70 34.32 2.54 -1.35
N VAL A 71 33.58 3.58 -1.74
CA VAL A 71 32.31 3.44 -2.46
C VAL A 71 32.45 3.99 -3.88
N ARG A 72 31.99 3.20 -4.85
CA ARG A 72 31.99 3.58 -6.28
C ARG A 72 30.72 3.12 -6.98
N ILE A 73 30.40 3.71 -8.12
CA ILE A 73 29.25 3.34 -8.93
C ILE A 73 29.65 3.17 -10.38
N TRP A 74 29.22 2.08 -10.98
CA TRP A 74 29.35 1.82 -12.41
C TRP A 74 28.13 2.32 -13.17
N ARG A 75 28.39 2.94 -14.32
CA ARG A 75 27.39 3.23 -15.35
C ARG A 75 27.90 2.84 -16.72
N ARG A 76 26.97 2.54 -17.65
CA ARG A 76 27.30 2.46 -19.07
C ARG A 76 27.88 3.81 -19.56
N GLY A 77 28.93 3.75 -20.35
CA GLY A 77 29.44 4.89 -21.10
C GLY A 77 28.47 5.32 -22.21
N GLY A 78 28.59 6.56 -22.70
CA GLY A 78 28.03 6.92 -24.03
C GLY A 78 26.55 7.35 -24.12
N ARG A 79 25.87 7.78 -23.05
CA ARG A 79 24.63 8.58 -23.22
C ARG A 79 24.99 10.05 -23.33
N ALA A 80 24.98 10.57 -24.55
CA ALA A 80 24.88 12.01 -24.77
C ALA A 80 23.54 12.50 -24.19
N ILE A 81 23.53 13.66 -23.55
CA ILE A 81 22.28 14.33 -23.18
C ILE A 81 22.10 15.56 -24.06
N ASP A 82 20.85 15.91 -24.31
CA ASP A 82 20.54 17.07 -25.13
C ASP A 82 20.90 18.39 -24.41
N LYS A 83 20.97 19.47 -25.19
CA LYS A 83 21.34 20.80 -24.70
C LYS A 83 20.42 21.32 -23.59
N CYS A 84 19.11 21.04 -23.67
CA CYS A 84 18.13 21.51 -22.69
C CYS A 84 18.37 20.84 -21.33
N THR A 85 18.53 19.52 -21.34
CA THR A 85 18.88 18.74 -20.15
C THR A 85 20.21 19.20 -19.54
N ALA A 86 21.21 19.50 -20.36
CA ALA A 86 22.49 20.03 -19.90
C ALA A 86 22.34 21.43 -19.26
N GLN A 87 21.64 22.37 -19.90
CA GLN A 87 21.37 23.71 -19.37
C GLN A 87 20.61 23.66 -18.05
N HIS A 88 19.59 22.81 -17.96
CA HIS A 88 18.85 22.65 -16.72
C HIS A 88 19.73 22.08 -15.58
N LEU A 89 20.60 21.12 -15.89
CA LEU A 89 21.54 20.58 -14.92
C LEU A 89 22.53 21.67 -14.42
N PHE A 90 22.91 22.63 -15.25
CA PHE A 90 23.66 23.81 -14.84
C PHE A 90 22.92 24.69 -13.85
N GLU A 91 21.65 25.00 -14.12
CA GLU A 91 20.81 25.78 -13.23
C GLU A 91 20.70 25.11 -11.86
N VAL A 92 20.49 23.79 -11.84
CA VAL A 92 20.42 23.03 -10.58
C VAL A 92 21.75 23.07 -9.83
N ILE A 93 22.89 22.87 -10.50
CA ILE A 93 24.23 22.95 -9.87
C ILE A 93 24.47 24.35 -9.29
N ASN A 94 24.19 25.40 -10.05
CA ASN A 94 24.39 26.78 -9.63
C ASN A 94 23.45 27.18 -8.49
N SER A 95 22.25 26.61 -8.42
CA SER A 95 21.30 26.83 -7.33
C SER A 95 21.74 26.22 -5.99
N ARG A 96 22.72 25.29 -5.99
CA ARG A 96 23.16 24.56 -4.81
C ARG A 96 24.59 24.91 -4.42
N GLU A 97 24.71 25.88 -3.52
CA GLU A 97 25.99 26.48 -3.12
C GLU A 97 27.04 25.45 -2.65
N GLU A 98 26.66 24.46 -1.83
CA GLU A 98 27.59 23.43 -1.33
C GLU A 98 28.13 22.51 -2.43
N LEU A 99 27.26 22.15 -3.38
CA LEU A 99 27.65 21.35 -4.55
C LEU A 99 28.59 22.16 -5.45
N LEU A 100 28.24 23.41 -5.71
CA LEU A 100 29.02 24.35 -6.49
C LEU A 100 30.43 24.56 -5.89
N ARG A 101 30.50 24.91 -4.59
CA ARG A 101 31.78 25.09 -3.86
C ARG A 101 32.68 23.86 -3.95
N ARG A 102 32.08 22.67 -3.81
CA ARG A 102 32.82 21.40 -3.90
C ARG A 102 33.34 21.11 -5.30
N LEU A 103 32.52 21.32 -6.32
CA LEU A 103 32.94 21.13 -7.73
C LEU A 103 34.07 22.10 -8.09
N ILE A 104 34.01 23.34 -7.60
CA ILE A 104 35.08 24.34 -7.77
C ILE A 104 36.38 23.86 -7.12
N ARG A 105 36.33 23.40 -5.86
CA ARG A 105 37.51 22.89 -5.13
C ARG A 105 38.23 21.73 -5.81
N ARG A 106 37.51 20.90 -6.57
CA ARG A 106 38.08 19.74 -7.29
C ARG A 106 38.59 20.10 -8.70
N CYS A 107 38.56 21.37 -9.09
CA CYS A 107 38.72 21.82 -10.48
C CYS A 107 37.76 21.08 -11.44
N ALA A 108 36.70 20.48 -10.89
CA ALA A 108 35.71 19.77 -11.65
C ALA A 108 34.84 20.80 -12.36
N TYR A 109 34.40 21.85 -11.65
CA TYR A 109 33.54 22.94 -12.15
C TYR A 109 34.02 23.58 -13.47
N LEU A 110 35.34 23.65 -13.71
CA LEU A 110 35.90 24.16 -14.97
C LEU A 110 35.57 23.29 -16.20
N LYS A 111 35.19 22.01 -16.01
CA LYS A 111 34.62 21.13 -17.04
C LYS A 111 33.12 21.37 -17.26
N TYR A 112 32.49 22.16 -16.39
CA TYR A 112 31.07 22.41 -16.38
C TYR A 112 30.80 23.82 -16.91
N VAL A 113 31.46 24.87 -16.42
CA VAL A 113 31.26 26.24 -16.94
C VAL A 113 31.39 26.25 -18.47
N GLU A 114 30.42 26.85 -19.18
CA GLU A 114 30.44 27.00 -20.65
C GLU A 114 31.83 27.44 -21.11
N ALA A 115 32.63 26.48 -21.59
CA ALA A 115 33.97 26.74 -22.07
C ALA A 115 34.16 25.92 -23.34
N ARG A 116 34.11 26.63 -24.48
CA ARG A 116 34.89 26.24 -25.65
C ARG A 116 36.35 26.12 -25.21
N LEU A 117 36.80 24.90 -24.93
CA LEU A 117 38.23 24.62 -24.83
C LEU A 117 38.75 24.45 -26.26
N GLY A 118 38.97 25.57 -26.95
CA GLY A 118 39.25 25.59 -28.40
C GLY A 118 38.03 25.18 -29.24
N ASP A 119 38.24 24.35 -30.27
CA ASP A 119 37.19 23.90 -31.21
C ASP A 119 36.22 22.84 -30.65
N ARG A 120 36.34 22.47 -29.36
CA ARG A 120 35.49 21.44 -28.74
C ARG A 120 34.33 22.01 -27.94
N VAL A 121 33.14 21.48 -28.18
CA VAL A 121 31.94 21.60 -27.34
C VAL A 121 31.95 20.42 -26.34
N LEU A 122 31.85 20.70 -25.04
CA LEU A 122 31.77 19.67 -24.00
C LEU A 122 30.36 19.05 -24.01
N TYR A 123 30.29 17.72 -24.01
CA TYR A 123 29.05 16.97 -23.95
C TYR A 123 28.78 16.53 -22.51
N ALA A 124 27.51 16.37 -22.13
CA ALA A 124 27.17 16.17 -20.74
C ALA A 124 27.56 14.82 -20.14
N ASP A 125 28.07 13.88 -20.93
CA ASP A 125 28.74 12.70 -20.42
C ASP A 125 29.99 13.07 -19.58
N GLU A 126 30.60 14.24 -19.84
CA GLU A 126 31.65 14.84 -19.00
C GLU A 126 31.07 15.51 -17.75
N ILE A 127 29.85 16.04 -17.82
CA ILE A 127 29.10 16.60 -16.68
C ILE A 127 28.73 15.49 -15.67
N LEU A 128 28.41 14.28 -16.13
CA LEU A 128 27.95 13.19 -15.27
C LEU A 128 29.09 12.41 -14.56
N LYS A 129 30.37 12.77 -14.77
CA LYS A 129 31.52 12.06 -14.15
C LYS A 129 31.57 12.14 -12.61
N ASP A 130 30.85 13.09 -12.00
CA ASP A 130 30.84 13.32 -10.55
C ASP A 130 29.60 12.78 -9.80
N GLY A 131 28.80 11.89 -10.41
CA GLY A 131 27.74 11.15 -9.72
C GLY A 131 26.30 11.64 -9.93
N PHE A 132 26.03 12.46 -10.94
CA PHE A 132 24.66 12.90 -11.24
C PHE A 132 23.83 11.80 -11.90
N CYS A 133 22.59 11.60 -11.41
CA CYS A 133 21.64 10.66 -12.01
C CYS A 133 20.69 11.38 -12.97
N LEU A 134 20.69 11.00 -14.24
CA LEU A 134 19.83 11.62 -15.28
C LEU A 134 18.33 11.49 -15.03
N ASN A 135 17.92 10.48 -14.27
CA ASN A 135 16.52 10.29 -13.92
C ASN A 135 16.10 11.15 -12.72
N MET A 136 17.03 11.92 -12.15
CA MET A 136 16.86 12.72 -10.93
C MET A 136 17.63 14.04 -11.04
N ILE A 137 17.47 14.76 -12.16
CA ILE A 137 18.22 16.01 -12.43
C ILE A 137 17.96 17.07 -11.36
N GLU A 138 16.74 17.14 -10.82
CA GLU A 138 16.35 18.05 -9.73
C GLU A 138 16.99 17.68 -8.38
N THR A 139 17.60 16.50 -8.28
CA THR A 139 18.10 15.89 -7.05
C THR A 139 19.59 15.52 -7.20
N PRO A 140 20.49 16.52 -7.27
CA PRO A 140 21.91 16.29 -7.47
C PRO A 140 22.50 15.51 -6.32
N LEU A 141 23.08 14.35 -6.62
CA LEU A 141 23.59 13.42 -5.62
C LEU A 141 24.91 13.90 -5.00
N CYS A 142 25.29 13.30 -3.87
CA CYS A 142 26.63 13.47 -3.30
C CYS A 142 27.70 13.05 -4.34
N PRO A 143 28.97 13.48 -4.21
CA PRO A 143 29.99 13.13 -5.19
C PRO A 143 30.27 11.63 -5.06
N LEU A 144 30.05 10.89 -6.13
CA LEU A 144 30.35 9.46 -6.18
C LEU A 144 31.56 9.24 -7.07
N LYS A 145 32.39 8.24 -6.74
CA LYS A 145 33.40 7.75 -7.69
C LYS A 145 32.67 7.00 -8.81
N VAL A 146 32.45 7.66 -9.95
CA VAL A 146 31.81 7.04 -11.12
C VAL A 146 32.86 6.36 -11.98
N VAL A 147 32.60 5.10 -12.31
CA VAL A 147 33.46 4.27 -13.18
C VAL A 147 32.65 3.85 -14.40
N THR A 148 33.26 3.86 -15.59
CA THR A 148 32.60 3.42 -16.84
C THR A 148 33.12 2.09 -17.36
N ASN A 149 34.31 1.66 -16.93
CA ASN A 149 34.83 0.33 -17.18
C ASN A 149 34.21 -0.65 -16.17
N LEU A 150 33.49 -1.67 -16.66
CA LEU A 150 32.78 -2.61 -15.80
C LEU A 150 33.75 -3.50 -15.00
N GLN A 151 34.84 -3.95 -15.62
CA GLN A 151 35.88 -4.75 -14.96
C GLN A 151 36.51 -3.98 -13.80
N GLU A 152 36.97 -2.74 -14.02
CA GLU A 152 37.53 -1.88 -12.97
C GLU A 152 36.55 -1.70 -11.81
N ALA A 153 35.25 -1.58 -12.11
CA ALA A 153 34.24 -1.36 -11.10
C ALA A 153 33.99 -2.58 -10.21
N VAL A 154 34.12 -3.82 -10.71
CA VAL A 154 33.67 -5.03 -9.98
C VAL A 154 34.79 -5.99 -9.59
N TRP A 155 36.01 -5.80 -10.11
CA TRP A 155 37.13 -6.73 -9.93
C TRP A 155 37.50 -6.98 -8.47
N ASP A 156 37.62 -5.91 -7.66
CA ASP A 156 38.00 -6.00 -6.25
C ASP A 156 36.85 -5.66 -5.29
N ALA A 157 35.61 -5.71 -5.75
CA ALA A 157 34.45 -5.35 -4.93
C ALA A 157 34.14 -6.43 -3.89
N ASP A 158 33.93 -6.05 -2.63
CA ASP A 158 33.49 -6.97 -1.58
C ASP A 158 31.97 -7.04 -1.50
N VAL A 159 31.31 -5.90 -1.68
CA VAL A 159 29.86 -5.76 -1.74
C VAL A 159 29.46 -5.17 -3.09
N VAL A 160 28.55 -5.85 -3.79
CA VAL A 160 28.03 -5.45 -5.10
C VAL A 160 26.54 -5.17 -4.97
N VAL A 161 26.13 -3.93 -5.23
CA VAL A 161 24.73 -3.54 -5.26
C VAL A 161 24.21 -3.60 -6.68
N ASN A 162 23.27 -4.49 -6.98
CA ASN A 162 22.60 -4.53 -8.28
C ASN A 162 21.51 -3.44 -8.33
N GLY A 163 21.81 -2.32 -8.98
CA GLY A 163 20.88 -1.21 -9.24
C GLY A 163 20.28 -1.24 -10.66
N LEU A 164 20.37 -2.37 -11.36
CA LEU A 164 19.84 -2.54 -12.73
C LEU A 164 18.33 -2.85 -12.72
N PRO A 165 17.63 -2.58 -13.82
CA PRO A 165 16.34 -3.21 -14.10
C PRO A 165 16.47 -4.75 -14.13
N SER A 166 15.40 -5.47 -13.75
CA SER A 166 15.40 -6.95 -13.79
C SER A 166 15.76 -7.50 -15.17
N THR A 167 15.22 -6.87 -16.23
CA THR A 167 15.42 -7.24 -17.64
C THR A 167 16.86 -7.13 -18.13
N GLU A 168 17.74 -6.41 -17.41
CA GLU A 168 19.16 -6.28 -17.75
C GLU A 168 20.07 -7.09 -16.82
N THR A 169 19.52 -7.63 -15.73
CA THR A 169 20.31 -8.21 -14.63
C THR A 169 21.10 -9.42 -15.11
N PHE A 170 20.46 -10.39 -15.78
CA PHE A 170 21.14 -11.58 -16.28
C PHE A 170 22.30 -11.25 -17.25
N GLN A 171 22.06 -10.38 -18.23
CA GLN A 171 23.05 -10.02 -19.24
C GLN A 171 24.30 -9.36 -18.63
N VAL A 172 24.11 -8.35 -17.77
CA VAL A 172 25.23 -7.61 -17.18
C VAL A 172 26.00 -8.50 -16.19
N PHE A 173 25.30 -9.29 -15.36
CA PHE A 173 25.98 -10.21 -14.45
C PHE A 173 26.71 -11.35 -15.19
N SER A 174 26.26 -11.74 -16.38
CA SER A 174 26.99 -12.70 -17.23
C SER A 174 28.29 -12.12 -17.80
N GLU A 175 28.37 -10.80 -17.96
CA GLU A 175 29.62 -10.13 -18.30
C GLU A 175 30.53 -10.03 -17.08
N ILE A 176 29.98 -9.63 -15.93
CA ILE A 176 30.69 -9.54 -14.65
C ILE A 176 31.32 -10.89 -14.26
N SER A 177 30.61 -12.00 -14.47
CA SER A 177 31.08 -13.33 -14.09
C SER A 177 32.38 -13.73 -14.75
N LYS A 178 32.69 -13.19 -15.94
CA LYS A 178 33.98 -13.42 -16.62
C LYS A 178 35.15 -12.90 -15.80
N TYR A 179 34.97 -11.80 -15.07
CA TYR A 179 35.99 -11.18 -14.24
C TYR A 179 36.11 -11.84 -12.86
N TRP A 180 35.02 -12.43 -12.35
CA TRP A 180 35.02 -13.07 -11.04
C TRP A 180 35.62 -14.47 -11.02
N LYS A 181 35.78 -15.13 -12.17
CA LYS A 181 36.46 -16.44 -12.29
C LYS A 181 37.88 -16.44 -11.72
N GLU A 182 38.54 -15.30 -11.76
CA GLU A 182 39.93 -15.13 -11.31
C GLU A 182 40.04 -14.71 -9.84
N ARG A 183 38.90 -14.53 -9.14
CA ARG A 183 38.89 -14.10 -7.73
C ARG A 183 38.96 -15.28 -6.78
N VAL A 184 39.70 -15.07 -5.69
CA VAL A 184 39.77 -16.02 -4.57
C VAL A 184 38.48 -15.99 -3.74
N THR A 185 37.87 -14.81 -3.58
CA THR A 185 36.68 -14.62 -2.74
C THR A 185 35.50 -14.09 -3.56
N ALA A 186 34.34 -14.73 -3.38
CA ALA A 186 33.07 -14.29 -3.93
C ALA A 186 32.59 -13.00 -3.24
N PRO A 187 32.07 -12.00 -3.97
CA PRO A 187 31.43 -10.85 -3.36
C PRO A 187 30.07 -11.21 -2.75
N VAL A 188 29.62 -10.38 -1.82
CA VAL A 188 28.23 -10.35 -1.36
C VAL A 188 27.44 -9.42 -2.26
N ILE A 189 26.24 -9.84 -2.69
CA ILE A 189 25.42 -9.11 -3.64
C ILE A 189 24.13 -8.66 -2.98
N ILE A 190 23.79 -7.38 -3.08
CA ILE A 190 22.50 -6.84 -2.65
C ILE A 190 21.73 -6.41 -3.91
N SER A 191 20.65 -7.11 -4.23
CA SER A 191 19.82 -6.82 -5.39
C SER A 191 18.69 -5.87 -5.06
N LEU A 192 18.66 -4.74 -5.78
CA LEU A 192 17.57 -3.75 -5.74
C LEU A 192 16.59 -3.92 -6.91
N ALA A 193 16.87 -4.88 -7.81
CA ALA A 193 16.09 -5.11 -9.01
C ALA A 193 14.69 -5.65 -8.66
N LYS A 194 13.67 -5.05 -9.27
CA LYS A 194 12.26 -5.47 -9.11
C LYS A 194 11.72 -5.93 -10.46
N GLY A 195 10.98 -7.03 -10.48
CA GLY A 195 10.45 -7.67 -11.69
C GLY A 195 10.83 -9.14 -11.76
N VAL A 196 10.15 -9.90 -12.61
CA VAL A 196 10.34 -11.34 -12.77
C VAL A 196 10.32 -11.72 -14.25
N GLU A 197 10.87 -12.88 -14.58
CA GLU A 197 10.75 -13.51 -15.91
C GLU A 197 10.03 -14.86 -15.78
N ALA A 198 9.38 -15.32 -16.84
CA ALA A 198 8.78 -16.65 -16.92
C ALA A 198 9.56 -17.51 -17.91
N GLU A 199 9.87 -18.74 -17.52
CA GLU A 199 10.47 -19.75 -18.38
C GLU A 199 9.58 -20.99 -18.40
N PHE A 200 9.25 -21.50 -19.57
CA PHE A 200 8.32 -22.62 -19.72
C PHE A 200 8.99 -23.98 -19.93
N GLU A 201 10.28 -23.96 -20.27
CA GLU A 201 11.06 -25.16 -20.57
C GLU A 201 12.20 -25.35 -19.56
N PRO A 202 12.49 -26.59 -19.11
CA PRO A 202 11.73 -27.83 -19.36
C PRO A 202 10.40 -27.90 -18.58
N HIS A 203 10.18 -26.99 -17.63
CA HIS A 203 8.93 -26.85 -16.87
C HIS A 203 8.63 -25.36 -16.61
N PRO A 204 7.34 -24.95 -16.55
CA PRO A 204 6.92 -23.60 -16.20
C PRO A 204 7.43 -23.14 -14.84
N ARG A 205 8.14 -22.00 -14.81
CA ARG A 205 8.65 -21.38 -13.59
C ARG A 205 8.80 -19.87 -13.72
N ILE A 206 8.82 -19.20 -12.58
CA ILE A 206 9.24 -17.81 -12.45
C ILE A 206 10.71 -17.76 -12.05
N VAL A 207 11.46 -16.86 -12.71
CA VAL A 207 12.85 -16.57 -12.40
C VAL A 207 12.92 -15.19 -11.75
N THR A 208 13.42 -15.14 -10.53
CA THR A 208 13.60 -13.90 -9.77
C THR A 208 14.96 -13.25 -10.01
N PRO A 209 15.14 -11.94 -9.75
CA PRO A 209 16.42 -11.26 -9.94
C PRO A 209 17.60 -11.91 -9.21
N THR A 210 17.42 -12.42 -7.98
CA THR A 210 18.49 -13.17 -7.30
C THR A 210 18.86 -14.47 -8.01
N GLN A 211 17.87 -15.21 -8.55
CA GLN A 211 18.11 -16.39 -9.39
C GLN A 211 18.80 -16.04 -10.70
N MET A 212 18.46 -14.90 -11.33
CA MET A 212 19.16 -14.41 -12.53
C MET A 212 20.64 -14.17 -12.25
N ILE A 213 20.96 -13.55 -11.11
CA ILE A 213 22.35 -13.32 -10.67
C ILE A 213 23.06 -14.65 -10.42
N TYR A 214 22.42 -15.57 -9.70
CA TYR A 214 22.96 -16.92 -9.45
C TYR A 214 23.30 -17.64 -10.75
N ARG A 215 22.35 -17.71 -11.70
CA ARG A 215 22.55 -18.37 -13.01
C ARG A 215 23.66 -17.72 -13.82
N ALA A 216 23.74 -16.40 -13.80
CA ALA A 216 24.71 -15.65 -14.58
C ALA A 216 26.15 -15.78 -14.03
N THR A 217 26.29 -15.98 -12.72
CA THR A 217 27.58 -15.84 -12.03
C THR A 217 28.09 -17.08 -11.31
N GLY A 218 27.21 -18.02 -10.96
CA GLY A 218 27.52 -19.15 -10.08
C GLY A 218 27.79 -18.75 -8.63
N ILE A 219 27.63 -17.47 -8.25
CA ILE A 219 27.79 -17.02 -6.87
C ILE A 219 26.70 -17.69 -6.02
N PRO A 220 27.05 -18.37 -4.92
CA PRO A 220 26.07 -19.05 -4.08
C PRO A 220 24.92 -18.14 -3.66
N LEU A 221 23.68 -18.64 -3.74
CA LEU A 221 22.48 -17.89 -3.32
C LEU A 221 22.58 -17.37 -1.88
N GLU A 222 23.33 -18.05 -1.01
CA GLU A 222 23.60 -17.55 0.35
C GLU A 222 24.28 -16.18 0.39
N ASN A 223 25.03 -15.79 -0.65
CA ASN A 223 25.71 -14.51 -0.77
C ASN A 223 24.90 -13.48 -1.59
N ILE A 224 23.68 -13.83 -2.03
CA ILE A 224 22.83 -12.95 -2.83
C ILE A 224 21.60 -12.60 -2.00
N LEU A 225 21.44 -11.30 -1.72
CA LEU A 225 20.32 -10.75 -0.96
C LEU A 225 19.44 -9.91 -1.87
N TYR A 226 18.20 -9.71 -1.46
CA TYR A 226 17.28 -8.74 -2.03
C TYR A 226 17.05 -7.60 -1.04
N LEU A 227 16.89 -6.38 -1.53
CA LEU A 227 16.38 -5.27 -0.74
C LEU A 227 15.24 -4.55 -1.47
N GLY A 228 14.10 -4.46 -0.79
CA GLY A 228 12.88 -3.84 -1.30
C GLY A 228 12.10 -3.07 -0.23
N GLY A 229 11.06 -2.35 -0.64
CA GLY A 229 10.34 -1.40 0.23
C GLY A 229 9.81 -0.19 -0.55
N PRO A 230 9.00 0.66 0.10
CA PRO A 230 8.36 1.86 -0.48
C PRO A 230 9.34 3.00 -0.77
N ASN A 231 10.43 2.72 -1.48
CA ASN A 231 11.58 3.60 -1.57
C ASN A 231 11.56 4.43 -2.87
N ILE A 232 10.74 5.49 -2.90
CA ILE A 232 10.80 6.45 -4.01
C ILE A 232 12.15 7.18 -3.91
N ALA A 233 13.01 6.98 -4.90
CA ALA A 233 14.40 7.43 -4.87
C ALA A 233 14.57 8.92 -4.51
N SER A 234 13.76 9.81 -5.09
CA SER A 234 13.82 11.25 -4.78
C SER A 234 13.41 11.58 -3.34
N GLU A 235 12.42 10.88 -2.79
CA GLU A 235 11.95 11.12 -1.43
C GLU A 235 12.98 10.60 -0.41
N VAL A 236 13.51 9.40 -0.64
CA VAL A 236 14.59 8.84 0.20
C VAL A 236 15.82 9.74 0.20
N TYR A 237 16.23 10.25 -0.98
CA TYR A 237 17.34 11.20 -1.05
C TYR A 237 17.06 12.50 -0.26
N ASN A 238 15.82 12.97 -0.27
CA ASN A 238 15.39 14.15 0.49
C ASN A 238 15.20 13.86 1.99
N LYS A 239 15.60 12.67 2.47
CA LYS A 239 15.51 12.24 3.86
C LYS A 239 14.08 12.14 4.38
N GLU A 240 13.12 11.93 3.48
CA GLU A 240 11.79 11.47 3.86
C GLU A 240 11.89 10.10 4.53
N TYR A 241 11.03 9.85 5.51
CA TYR A 241 11.10 8.62 6.28
C TYR A 241 10.68 7.43 5.44
N ALA A 242 11.56 6.43 5.34
CA ALA A 242 11.37 5.24 4.54
C ALA A 242 11.72 3.98 5.35
N ASN A 243 11.07 2.88 5.02
CA ASN A 243 11.46 1.56 5.49
C ASN A 243 11.81 0.64 4.30
N ALA A 244 12.54 -0.43 4.58
CA ALA A 244 12.89 -1.47 3.62
C ALA A 244 13.00 -2.82 4.32
N ARG A 245 12.91 -3.89 3.52
CA ARG A 245 13.19 -5.26 3.92
C ARG A 245 14.43 -5.75 3.17
N ILE A 246 15.38 -6.33 3.89
CA ILE A 246 16.49 -7.10 3.34
C ILE A 246 16.22 -8.60 3.51
N CYS A 247 16.25 -9.34 2.40
CA CYS A 247 15.95 -10.77 2.39
C CYS A 247 17.13 -11.60 1.88
N GLY A 248 17.34 -12.78 2.47
CA GLY A 248 18.41 -13.71 2.06
C GLY A 248 18.92 -14.56 3.21
N SER A 249 20.17 -15.02 3.11
CA SER A 249 20.81 -15.83 4.16
C SER A 249 21.00 -15.04 5.46
N GLU A 250 20.78 -15.71 6.59
CA GLU A 250 21.00 -15.16 7.94
C GLU A 250 22.41 -14.60 8.14
N LYS A 251 23.41 -15.27 7.56
CA LYS A 251 24.82 -14.88 7.58
C LYS A 251 25.00 -13.40 7.22
N TRP A 252 24.24 -12.91 6.25
CA TRP A 252 24.39 -11.55 5.72
C TRP A 252 23.22 -10.63 6.06
N ARG A 253 21.97 -11.11 6.04
CA ARG A 253 20.78 -10.25 6.16
C ARG A 253 20.74 -9.46 7.47
N LYS A 254 21.13 -10.07 8.59
CA LYS A 254 21.09 -9.43 9.92
C LYS A 254 22.19 -8.35 10.06
N PRO A 255 23.48 -8.65 9.82
CA PRO A 255 24.53 -7.62 9.86
C PRO A 255 24.31 -6.52 8.82
N LEU A 256 23.96 -6.86 7.58
CA LEU A 256 23.71 -5.86 6.54
C LEU A 256 22.45 -5.04 6.83
N GLY A 257 21.41 -5.62 7.41
CA GLY A 257 20.24 -4.88 7.88
C GLY A 257 20.64 -3.76 8.85
N LYS A 258 21.46 -4.08 9.86
CA LYS A 258 21.99 -3.07 10.80
C LYS A 258 22.88 -2.04 10.11
N PHE A 259 23.77 -2.48 9.22
CA PHE A 259 24.66 -1.61 8.44
C PHE A 259 23.89 -0.63 7.55
N LEU A 260 22.70 -1.00 7.05
CA LEU A 260 21.93 -0.14 6.16
C LEU A 260 21.00 0.84 6.90
N ARG A 261 20.76 0.65 8.21
CA ARG A 261 19.89 1.53 9.00
C ARG A 261 20.45 2.94 9.13
N GLN A 262 19.57 3.92 8.91
CA GLN A 262 19.78 5.34 9.15
C GLN A 262 18.52 5.93 9.79
N SER A 263 18.61 7.11 10.42
CA SER A 263 17.48 7.75 11.11
C SER A 263 16.23 8.01 10.24
N HIS A 264 16.39 8.06 8.91
CA HIS A 264 15.31 8.25 7.94
C HIS A 264 15.11 7.02 7.03
N PHE A 265 15.90 5.96 7.20
CA PHE A 265 15.85 4.74 6.38
C PHE A 265 16.03 3.50 7.25
N ILE A 266 14.91 2.92 7.69
CA ILE A 266 14.92 1.75 8.57
C ILE A 266 14.89 0.47 7.74
N VAL A 267 15.83 -0.43 8.01
CA VAL A 267 15.93 -1.72 7.32
C VAL A 267 15.66 -2.85 8.30
N TRP A 268 14.65 -3.64 7.95
CA TRP A 268 14.28 -4.86 8.64
C TRP A 268 14.73 -6.07 7.85
N ASP A 269 15.03 -7.19 8.50
CA ASP A 269 15.40 -8.42 7.80
C ASP A 269 14.26 -9.45 7.74
N ASN A 270 14.29 -10.31 6.72
CA ASN A 270 13.44 -11.49 6.62
C ASN A 270 14.20 -12.61 5.89
N SER A 271 13.93 -13.88 6.21
CA SER A 271 14.45 -15.02 5.45
C SER A 271 13.67 -15.28 4.15
N ASP A 272 12.42 -14.81 4.04
CA ASP A 272 11.57 -15.05 2.88
C ASP A 272 11.93 -14.14 1.70
N LEU A 273 12.86 -14.62 0.88
CA LEU A 273 13.32 -13.95 -0.33
C LEU A 273 12.28 -13.96 -1.45
N VAL A 274 11.58 -15.09 -1.63
CA VAL A 274 10.70 -15.35 -2.77
C VAL A 274 9.52 -14.39 -2.74
N THR A 275 8.84 -14.26 -1.60
CA THR A 275 7.66 -13.40 -1.49
C THR A 275 7.98 -11.98 -1.87
N HIS A 276 9.11 -11.44 -1.42
CA HIS A 276 9.52 -10.07 -1.70
C HIS A 276 9.82 -9.83 -3.19
N GLU A 277 10.51 -10.75 -3.85
CA GLU A 277 10.82 -10.61 -5.27
C GLU A 277 9.56 -10.78 -6.15
N VAL A 278 8.72 -11.76 -5.84
CA VAL A 278 7.44 -12.02 -6.54
C VAL A 278 6.51 -10.81 -6.40
N MET A 279 6.32 -10.31 -5.19
CA MET A 279 5.50 -9.12 -4.92
C MET A 279 6.06 -7.87 -5.57
N GLY A 280 7.39 -7.74 -5.64
CA GLY A 280 8.07 -6.68 -6.40
C GLY A 280 7.73 -6.69 -7.90
N GLY A 281 7.44 -7.86 -8.47
CA GLY A 281 6.91 -8.03 -9.83
C GLY A 281 5.41 -7.73 -9.92
N LEU A 282 4.60 -8.37 -9.06
CA LEU A 282 3.14 -8.25 -9.08
C LEU A 282 2.67 -6.81 -8.87
N LYS A 283 3.30 -6.05 -7.97
CA LYS A 283 2.91 -4.65 -7.75
C LYS A 283 3.01 -3.80 -9.02
N ASN A 284 3.95 -4.12 -9.93
CA ASN A 284 4.10 -3.42 -11.20
C ASN A 284 2.99 -3.77 -12.19
N VAL A 285 2.49 -5.02 -12.14
CA VAL A 285 1.32 -5.47 -12.91
C VAL A 285 0.09 -4.66 -12.50
N TYR A 286 -0.26 -4.73 -11.22
CA TYR A 286 -1.47 -4.10 -10.72
C TYR A 286 -1.38 -2.57 -10.72
N ALA A 287 -0.18 -1.99 -10.72
CA ALA A 287 -0.03 -0.54 -10.89
C ALA A 287 -0.54 -0.06 -12.24
N ILE A 288 -0.39 -0.84 -13.32
CA ILE A 288 -0.95 -0.47 -14.63
C ILE A 288 -2.48 -0.39 -14.55
N GLY A 289 -3.14 -1.41 -13.98
CA GLY A 289 -4.59 -1.39 -13.83
C GLY A 289 -5.08 -0.31 -12.87
N ALA A 290 -4.36 -0.03 -11.79
CA ALA A 290 -4.66 1.08 -10.89
C ALA A 290 -4.66 2.42 -11.64
N GLY A 291 -3.69 2.64 -12.54
CA GLY A 291 -3.63 3.81 -13.42
C GLY A 291 -4.80 3.90 -14.41
N MET A 292 -5.25 2.77 -14.96
CA MET A 292 -6.43 2.72 -15.82
C MET A 292 -7.70 3.09 -15.04
N VAL A 293 -7.92 2.45 -13.89
CA VAL A 293 -9.06 2.71 -13.00
C VAL A 293 -9.08 4.16 -12.55
N ASP A 294 -7.93 4.72 -12.19
CA ASP A 294 -7.78 6.12 -11.80
C ASP A 294 -8.33 7.07 -12.87
N THR A 295 -7.85 6.96 -14.11
CA THR A 295 -8.30 7.79 -15.22
C THR A 295 -9.79 7.55 -15.53
N LEU A 296 -10.20 6.29 -15.70
CA LEU A 296 -11.55 5.95 -16.17
C LEU A 296 -12.65 6.33 -15.17
N THR A 297 -12.31 6.38 -13.87
CA THR A 297 -13.26 6.72 -12.80
C THR A 297 -13.14 8.16 -12.31
N LYS A 298 -12.35 8.99 -13.00
CA LYS A 298 -12.08 10.39 -12.63
C LYS A 298 -11.55 10.51 -11.20
N GLU A 299 -10.52 9.71 -10.91
CA GLU A 299 -9.82 9.67 -9.62
C GLU A 299 -10.70 9.30 -8.42
N SER A 300 -11.71 8.44 -8.66
CA SER A 300 -12.61 7.92 -7.63
C SER A 300 -11.84 7.14 -6.57
N ALA A 301 -11.77 7.69 -5.35
CA ALA A 301 -11.13 7.00 -4.23
C ALA A 301 -11.79 5.64 -3.94
N THR A 302 -13.11 5.56 -4.10
CA THR A 302 -13.91 4.34 -3.97
C THR A 302 -13.53 3.26 -4.98
N SER A 303 -13.42 3.63 -6.27
CA SER A 303 -13.10 2.63 -7.29
C SER A 303 -11.66 2.13 -7.15
N LYS A 304 -10.74 3.02 -6.76
CA LYS A 304 -9.35 2.66 -6.45
C LYS A 304 -9.25 1.69 -5.28
N SER A 305 -10.10 1.84 -4.26
CA SER A 305 -10.07 0.95 -3.10
C SER A 305 -10.67 -0.41 -3.39
N VAL A 306 -11.75 -0.46 -4.17
CA VAL A 306 -12.27 -1.74 -4.69
C VAL A 306 -11.18 -2.46 -5.50
N TYR A 307 -10.49 -1.74 -6.39
CA TYR A 307 -9.37 -2.30 -7.14
C TYR A 307 -8.23 -2.78 -6.21
N PHE A 308 -7.88 -2.00 -5.18
CA PHE A 308 -6.85 -2.33 -4.21
C PHE A 308 -7.17 -3.61 -3.42
N ALA A 309 -8.43 -3.78 -2.97
CA ALA A 309 -8.89 -4.98 -2.28
C ALA A 309 -8.66 -6.24 -3.12
N HIS A 310 -9.11 -6.20 -4.38
CA HIS A 310 -9.04 -7.36 -5.28
C HIS A 310 -7.64 -7.64 -5.79
N CYS A 311 -6.85 -6.60 -6.10
CA CYS A 311 -5.48 -6.83 -6.54
C CYS A 311 -4.62 -7.43 -5.42
N THR A 312 -4.81 -6.97 -4.17
CA THR A 312 -4.04 -7.52 -3.04
C THR A 312 -4.42 -8.96 -2.73
N SER A 313 -5.68 -9.38 -2.89
CA SER A 313 -6.06 -10.80 -2.77
C SER A 313 -5.46 -11.67 -3.87
N GLU A 314 -5.46 -11.22 -5.13
CA GLU A 314 -4.78 -11.95 -6.21
C GLU A 314 -3.27 -12.03 -5.95
N MET A 315 -2.66 -10.95 -5.47
CA MET A 315 -1.23 -10.94 -5.12
C MET A 315 -0.90 -11.96 -4.03
N ILE A 316 -1.71 -12.03 -2.97
CA ILE A 316 -1.56 -13.00 -1.88
C ILE A 316 -1.71 -14.43 -2.43
N PHE A 317 -2.74 -14.67 -3.25
CA PHE A 317 -3.00 -15.98 -3.87
C PHE A 317 -1.85 -16.45 -4.75
N ILE A 318 -1.35 -15.59 -5.65
CA ILE A 318 -0.23 -15.89 -6.53
C ILE A 318 1.05 -16.16 -5.72
N THR A 319 1.25 -15.42 -4.62
CA THR A 319 2.43 -15.62 -3.77
C THR A 319 2.37 -16.97 -3.05
N HIS A 320 1.21 -17.41 -2.57
CA HIS A 320 1.05 -18.74 -1.94
C HIS A 320 1.24 -19.92 -2.92
N LEU A 321 1.01 -19.71 -4.21
CA LEU A 321 1.37 -20.69 -5.24
C LEU A 321 2.90 -20.85 -5.36
N LEU A 322 3.64 -19.76 -5.17
CA LEU A 322 5.08 -19.67 -5.42
C LEU A 322 5.95 -19.82 -4.16
N ALA A 323 5.43 -19.56 -2.97
CA ALA A 323 6.17 -19.61 -1.71
C ALA A 323 5.46 -20.52 -0.69
N LYS A 324 6.26 -21.31 0.06
CA LYS A 324 5.76 -22.31 1.00
C LYS A 324 5.08 -21.68 2.21
N GLU A 325 5.73 -20.70 2.81
CA GLU A 325 5.29 -19.97 4.00
C GLU A 325 5.51 -18.48 3.75
N PRO A 326 4.73 -17.87 2.85
CA PRO A 326 4.96 -16.50 2.43
C PRO A 326 4.78 -15.52 3.60
N GLU A 327 5.62 -14.49 3.66
CA GLU A 327 5.40 -13.37 4.56
C GLU A 327 4.01 -12.76 4.31
N LYS A 328 3.30 -12.46 5.40
CA LYS A 328 2.03 -11.72 5.33
C LYS A 328 2.24 -10.39 4.61
N LEU A 329 1.22 -9.93 3.89
CA LEU A 329 1.21 -8.60 3.27
C LEU A 329 1.10 -7.51 4.35
N ALA A 330 2.21 -7.18 5.00
CA ALA A 330 2.33 -6.21 6.08
C ALA A 330 3.63 -5.41 5.97
N GLY A 331 3.82 -4.41 6.84
CA GLY A 331 5.07 -3.66 6.95
C GLY A 331 5.56 -3.08 5.61
N PRO A 332 6.88 -3.15 5.32
CA PRO A 332 7.44 -2.63 4.07
C PRO A 332 6.81 -3.22 2.79
N LEU A 333 6.32 -4.46 2.82
CA LEU A 333 5.71 -5.12 1.67
C LEU A 333 4.36 -4.50 1.30
N LEU A 334 3.52 -4.24 2.31
CA LEU A 334 2.24 -3.54 2.16
C LEU A 334 2.47 -2.08 1.75
N ALA A 335 3.42 -1.40 2.38
CA ALA A 335 3.77 -0.02 2.06
C ALA A 335 4.26 0.12 0.60
N ASP A 336 5.13 -0.79 0.13
CA ASP A 336 5.64 -0.74 -1.25
C ASP A 336 4.53 -0.99 -2.28
N THR A 337 3.62 -1.92 -1.97
CA THR A 337 2.42 -2.15 -2.79
C THR A 337 1.55 -0.89 -2.84
N TYR A 338 1.25 -0.31 -1.69
CA TYR A 338 0.46 0.92 -1.56
C TYR A 338 1.03 2.08 -2.39
N VAL A 339 2.32 2.37 -2.23
CA VAL A 339 2.94 3.54 -2.89
C VAL A 339 3.01 3.34 -4.40
N THR A 340 3.27 2.11 -4.85
CA THR A 340 3.43 1.77 -6.28
C THR A 340 2.11 1.81 -7.05
N LEU A 341 0.99 1.46 -6.41
CA LEU A 341 -0.34 1.55 -7.02
C LEU A 341 -0.84 2.99 -7.15
N LEU A 342 -0.36 3.90 -6.27
CA LEU A 342 -0.72 5.32 -6.31
C LEU A 342 0.09 6.13 -7.31
N LYS A 343 1.40 5.85 -7.40
CA LYS A 343 2.36 6.63 -8.18
C LYS A 343 3.42 5.72 -8.79
N GLY A 344 3.99 6.16 -9.90
CA GLY A 344 5.13 5.48 -10.54
C GLY A 344 4.94 5.33 -12.04
N ARG A 345 5.94 4.73 -12.69
CA ARG A 345 5.97 4.60 -14.15
C ARG A 345 4.87 3.67 -14.69
N ASN A 346 4.55 2.59 -13.98
CA ASN A 346 3.50 1.64 -14.39
C ASN A 346 2.10 2.25 -14.24
N ALA A 347 1.80 2.91 -13.13
CA ALA A 347 0.53 3.64 -12.94
C ALA A 347 0.37 4.77 -13.96
N TRP A 348 1.42 5.56 -14.20
CA TRP A 348 1.43 6.57 -15.26
C TRP A 348 1.15 5.97 -16.64
N TYR A 349 1.72 4.80 -16.96
CA TYR A 349 1.47 4.13 -18.23
C TYR A 349 0.00 3.74 -18.38
N GLY A 350 -0.59 3.12 -17.36
CA GLY A 350 -2.02 2.81 -17.33
C GLY A 350 -2.92 4.04 -17.49
N GLN A 351 -2.57 5.15 -16.83
CA GLN A 351 -3.29 6.42 -16.97
C GLN A 351 -3.24 6.94 -18.41
N LYS A 352 -2.08 6.88 -19.06
CA LYS A 352 -1.88 7.40 -20.42
C LYS A 352 -2.56 6.52 -21.48
N LEU A 353 -2.57 5.20 -21.29
CA LEU A 353 -3.37 4.30 -22.11
C LEU A 353 -4.86 4.60 -22.00
N ALA A 354 -5.37 4.76 -20.78
CA ALA A 354 -6.79 5.07 -20.56
C ALA A 354 -7.22 6.45 -21.07
N LYS A 355 -6.29 7.41 -21.22
CA LYS A 355 -6.54 8.72 -21.85
C LYS A 355 -6.45 8.68 -23.39
N GLY A 356 -6.00 7.56 -23.97
CA GLY A 356 -5.67 7.46 -25.39
C GLY A 356 -4.42 8.25 -25.81
N GLU A 357 -3.62 8.73 -24.86
CA GLU A 357 -2.39 9.49 -25.13
C GLU A 357 -1.22 8.58 -25.52
N LEU A 358 -1.22 7.33 -25.05
CA LEU A 358 -0.34 6.27 -25.50
C LEU A 358 -1.16 5.19 -26.18
N ASN A 359 -0.55 4.53 -27.15
CA ASN A 359 -1.11 3.33 -27.76
C ASN A 359 -0.16 2.15 -27.57
N LEU A 360 -0.70 0.93 -27.58
CA LEU A 360 0.06 -0.31 -27.35
C LEU A 360 1.04 -0.63 -28.51
N GLN A 361 0.99 0.09 -29.64
CA GLN A 361 1.94 -0.08 -30.74
C GLN A 361 3.28 0.65 -30.47
N MET A 362 3.29 1.61 -29.54
CA MET A 362 4.52 2.32 -29.14
C MET A 362 5.50 1.42 -28.36
N GLY A 363 5.06 0.23 -27.98
CA GLY A 363 5.84 -0.75 -27.23
C GLY A 363 6.02 -0.36 -25.75
N ASP A 364 6.73 -1.22 -25.03
CA ASP A 364 6.86 -1.10 -23.57
C ASP A 364 8.08 -0.28 -23.14
N SER A 365 8.86 0.24 -24.10
CA SER A 365 10.01 1.12 -23.85
C SER A 365 9.68 2.53 -24.30
N ILE A 366 9.30 3.38 -23.35
CA ILE A 366 8.82 4.72 -23.65
C ILE A 366 9.98 5.71 -23.58
N LYS A 367 10.20 6.47 -24.66
CA LYS A 367 11.24 7.50 -24.74
C LYS A 367 11.09 8.49 -23.56
N GLY A 368 12.16 8.68 -22.79
CA GLY A 368 12.18 9.57 -21.61
C GLY A 368 11.58 8.97 -20.32
N LYS A 369 10.99 7.77 -20.35
CA LYS A 369 10.48 7.05 -19.16
C LYS A 369 11.14 5.69 -18.92
N GLY A 370 11.68 5.08 -19.98
CA GLY A 370 12.30 3.75 -19.95
C GLY A 370 11.28 2.63 -20.09
N MET A 371 11.70 1.42 -19.72
CA MET A 371 10.87 0.22 -19.84
C MET A 371 9.77 0.14 -18.78
N ILE A 372 8.56 -0.19 -19.20
CA ILE A 372 7.37 -0.45 -18.37
C ILE A 372 7.37 -1.93 -18.00
N GLN A 373 8.11 -2.28 -16.94
CA GLN A 373 8.28 -3.67 -16.49
C GLN A 373 6.96 -4.37 -16.15
N GLY A 374 5.90 -3.63 -15.81
CA GLY A 374 4.59 -4.20 -15.52
C GLY A 374 3.98 -4.97 -16.70
N VAL A 375 4.26 -4.56 -17.95
CA VAL A 375 3.73 -5.28 -19.13
C VAL A 375 4.37 -6.66 -19.26
N SER A 376 5.70 -6.73 -19.10
CA SER A 376 6.43 -8.00 -19.09
C SER A 376 5.99 -8.90 -17.93
N ALA A 377 5.75 -8.33 -16.76
CA ALA A 377 5.28 -9.07 -15.59
C ALA A 377 3.83 -9.59 -15.77
N VAL A 378 2.93 -8.84 -16.42
CA VAL A 378 1.56 -9.29 -16.75
C VAL A 378 1.63 -10.57 -17.57
N LYS A 379 2.47 -10.55 -18.62
CA LYS A 379 2.69 -11.71 -19.48
C LYS A 379 3.23 -12.90 -18.67
N ALA A 380 4.31 -12.68 -17.91
CA ALA A 380 4.98 -13.72 -17.14
C ALA A 380 4.03 -14.42 -16.15
N PHE A 381 3.33 -13.66 -15.31
CA PHE A 381 2.42 -14.24 -14.32
C PHE A 381 1.19 -14.90 -14.97
N PHE A 382 0.56 -14.26 -15.96
CA PHE A 382 -0.63 -14.84 -16.58
C PHE A 382 -0.31 -16.15 -17.31
N GLU A 383 0.75 -16.18 -18.13
CA GLU A 383 1.13 -17.38 -18.88
C GLU A 383 1.55 -18.54 -17.96
N LEU A 384 2.17 -18.25 -16.81
CA LEU A 384 2.46 -19.24 -15.78
C LEU A 384 1.17 -19.79 -15.15
N LEU A 385 0.30 -18.89 -14.67
CA LEU A 385 -0.93 -19.26 -13.96
C LEU A 385 -1.97 -19.91 -14.86
N ASN A 386 -1.84 -19.77 -16.18
CA ASN A 386 -2.72 -20.39 -17.15
C ASN A 386 -2.23 -21.78 -17.62
N GLN A 387 -1.16 -22.31 -17.03
CA GLN A 387 -0.69 -23.67 -17.32
C GLN A 387 -1.68 -24.70 -16.75
N SER A 388 -2.09 -25.65 -17.58
CA SER A 388 -3.03 -26.71 -17.20
C SER A 388 -2.50 -27.62 -16.09
N SER A 389 -1.18 -27.72 -15.95
CA SER A 389 -0.52 -28.44 -14.85
C SER A 389 -0.78 -27.82 -13.47
N LEU A 390 -1.26 -26.58 -13.42
CA LEU A 390 -1.61 -25.87 -12.19
C LEU A 390 -3.10 -25.92 -11.86
N SER A 391 -3.89 -26.68 -12.64
CA SER A 391 -5.35 -26.72 -12.47
C SER A 391 -5.72 -27.17 -11.04
N LEU A 392 -6.66 -26.43 -10.46
CA LEU A 392 -7.21 -26.63 -9.12
C LEU A 392 -8.73 -26.80 -9.21
N GLN A 393 -9.35 -27.34 -8.17
CA GLN A 393 -10.82 -27.46 -8.12
C GLN A 393 -11.44 -26.11 -7.74
N HIS A 394 -12.38 -25.62 -8.54
CA HIS A 394 -13.14 -24.42 -8.21
C HIS A 394 -13.92 -24.66 -6.90
N PRO A 395 -13.80 -23.79 -5.88
CA PRO A 395 -14.41 -24.02 -4.57
C PRO A 395 -15.94 -24.16 -4.64
N GLU A 396 -16.58 -23.36 -5.49
CA GLU A 396 -18.05 -23.34 -5.62
C GLU A 396 -18.58 -24.24 -6.73
N GLU A 397 -17.83 -24.40 -7.82
CA GLU A 397 -18.31 -25.06 -9.04
C GLU A 397 -17.85 -26.52 -9.12
N GLY A 398 -16.85 -26.91 -8.32
CA GLY A 398 -16.29 -28.26 -8.30
C GLY A 398 -15.67 -28.71 -9.63
N ARG A 399 -15.41 -27.78 -10.55
CA ARG A 399 -14.75 -28.05 -11.84
C ARG A 399 -13.26 -27.67 -11.78
N PRO A 400 -12.39 -28.33 -12.56
CA PRO A 400 -11.00 -27.91 -12.68
C PRO A 400 -10.90 -26.54 -13.38
N VAL A 401 -10.12 -25.63 -12.80
CA VAL A 401 -9.83 -24.28 -13.29
C VAL A 401 -8.35 -23.98 -13.19
N THR A 402 -7.80 -23.17 -14.09
CA THR A 402 -6.44 -22.68 -13.91
C THR A 402 -6.40 -21.58 -12.84
N PRO A 403 -5.28 -21.38 -12.12
CA PRO A 403 -5.12 -20.26 -11.20
C PRO A 403 -5.41 -18.89 -11.84
N ALA A 404 -5.14 -18.73 -13.14
CA ALA A 404 -5.45 -17.51 -13.88
C ALA A 404 -6.96 -17.20 -13.97
N GLU A 405 -7.84 -18.22 -13.88
CA GLU A 405 -9.30 -18.00 -13.83
C GLU A 405 -9.74 -17.38 -12.50
N LEU A 406 -9.03 -17.66 -11.40
CA LEU A 406 -9.27 -17.05 -10.09
C LEU A 406 -8.65 -15.64 -9.95
N CYS A 407 -7.92 -15.18 -10.97
CA CYS A 407 -7.27 -13.86 -11.01
C CYS A 407 -7.88 -12.99 -12.13
N PRO A 408 -9.15 -12.55 -12.02
CA PRO A 408 -9.86 -11.83 -13.08
C PRO A 408 -9.18 -10.52 -13.47
N ILE A 409 -8.53 -9.79 -12.55
CA ILE A 409 -7.83 -8.54 -12.86
C ILE A 409 -6.58 -8.84 -13.68
N LEU A 410 -5.75 -9.79 -13.25
CA LEU A 410 -4.57 -10.20 -14.02
C LEU A 410 -4.96 -10.68 -15.42
N LYS A 411 -6.01 -11.52 -15.52
CA LYS A 411 -6.57 -12.00 -16.79
C LYS A 411 -7.01 -10.83 -17.67
N MET A 412 -7.72 -9.86 -17.12
CA MET A 412 -8.16 -8.70 -17.89
C MET A 412 -6.98 -7.84 -18.37
N LEU A 413 -5.99 -7.59 -17.51
CA LEU A 413 -4.78 -6.86 -17.88
C LEU A 413 -4.00 -7.58 -19.00
N TYR A 414 -3.91 -8.91 -18.97
CA TYR A 414 -3.32 -9.68 -20.04
C TYR A 414 -4.07 -9.51 -21.37
N ARG A 415 -5.41 -9.57 -21.33
CA ARG A 415 -6.26 -9.41 -22.52
C ARG A 415 -6.19 -8.00 -23.12
N ILE A 416 -5.97 -6.99 -22.28
CA ILE A 416 -5.80 -5.60 -22.73
C ILE A 416 -4.39 -5.39 -23.30
N LEU A 417 -3.36 -5.76 -22.55
CA LEU A 417 -1.98 -5.37 -22.84
C LEU A 417 -1.28 -6.31 -23.83
N ILE A 418 -1.56 -7.61 -23.76
CA ILE A 418 -0.83 -8.64 -24.51
C ILE A 418 -1.63 -9.09 -25.74
N THR A 419 -2.85 -9.63 -25.55
CA THR A 419 -3.65 -10.11 -26.70
C THR A 419 -4.42 -9.00 -27.40
N ARG A 420 -4.59 -7.85 -26.73
CA ARG A 420 -5.26 -6.64 -27.26
C ARG A 420 -6.70 -6.91 -27.69
N GLU A 421 -7.35 -7.85 -27.01
CA GLU A 421 -8.75 -8.22 -27.25
C GLU A 421 -9.72 -7.16 -26.70
N PHE A 422 -9.31 -6.43 -25.66
CA PHE A 422 -10.15 -5.46 -24.96
C PHE A 422 -9.48 -4.09 -24.83
N SER A 423 -10.30 -3.06 -24.69
CA SER A 423 -9.86 -1.71 -24.34
C SER A 423 -9.69 -1.55 -22.82
N CYS A 424 -9.16 -0.40 -22.39
CA CYS A 424 -8.89 -0.14 -20.97
C CYS A 424 -10.17 -0.19 -20.10
N GLU A 425 -11.33 0.12 -20.68
CA GLU A 425 -12.64 0.10 -20.02
C GLU A 425 -12.98 -1.27 -19.42
N ALA A 426 -12.50 -2.36 -20.02
CA ALA A 426 -12.78 -3.71 -19.58
C ALA A 426 -12.21 -4.03 -18.18
N VAL A 427 -11.23 -3.25 -17.69
CA VAL A 427 -10.80 -3.35 -16.28
C VAL A 427 -11.94 -3.02 -15.32
N LEU A 428 -12.79 -2.03 -15.66
CA LEU A 428 -13.95 -1.69 -14.83
C LEU A 428 -15.05 -2.74 -14.93
N GLU A 429 -15.18 -3.43 -16.07
CA GLU A 429 -16.12 -4.55 -16.22
C GLU A 429 -15.71 -5.70 -15.32
N ALA A 430 -14.42 -6.05 -15.28
CA ALA A 430 -13.91 -7.08 -14.36
C ALA A 430 -14.18 -6.74 -12.88
N LEU A 431 -14.10 -5.46 -12.48
CA LEU A 431 -14.42 -5.03 -11.11
C LEU A 431 -15.92 -5.00 -10.78
N ARG A 432 -16.79 -5.05 -11.78
CA ARG A 432 -18.25 -4.98 -11.64
C ARG A 432 -18.93 -6.33 -11.87
N ASP A 433 -18.14 -7.37 -12.10
CA ASP A 433 -18.65 -8.72 -12.25
C ASP A 433 -19.28 -9.15 -10.91
N GLU A 434 -20.60 -9.37 -10.92
CA GLU A 434 -21.34 -9.77 -9.71
C GLU A 434 -20.95 -11.18 -9.23
N THR A 435 -20.30 -11.96 -10.10
CA THR A 435 -19.73 -13.28 -9.81
C THR A 435 -18.28 -13.22 -9.30
N MET A 436 -17.73 -12.02 -9.14
CA MET A 436 -16.39 -11.84 -8.58
C MET A 436 -16.35 -12.35 -7.14
N ASN A 437 -15.42 -13.27 -6.87
CA ASN A 437 -15.22 -13.89 -5.56
C ASN A 437 -14.98 -12.83 -4.46
N ASP A 438 -15.35 -13.13 -3.22
CA ASP A 438 -14.89 -12.32 -2.09
C ASP A 438 -13.35 -12.40 -2.05
N PRO A 439 -12.61 -11.26 -2.01
CA PRO A 439 -11.16 -11.24 -1.80
C PRO A 439 -10.69 -12.17 -0.67
N ARG A 440 -11.52 -12.32 0.39
CA ARG A 440 -11.27 -13.22 1.50
C ARG A 440 -11.28 -14.69 1.09
N GLU A 441 -12.25 -15.13 0.30
CA GLU A 441 -12.34 -16.52 -0.17
C GLU A 441 -11.11 -16.89 -0.98
N LEU A 442 -10.62 -15.98 -1.83
CA LEU A 442 -9.40 -16.19 -2.59
C LEU A 442 -8.16 -16.37 -1.68
N ILE A 443 -8.10 -15.63 -0.57
CA ILE A 443 -7.06 -15.77 0.45
C ILE A 443 -7.23 -17.09 1.24
N GLU A 444 -8.46 -17.50 1.55
CA GLU A 444 -8.74 -18.79 2.22
C GLU A 444 -8.32 -19.97 1.34
N ILE A 445 -8.62 -19.93 0.04
CA ILE A 445 -8.14 -20.90 -0.96
C ILE A 445 -6.61 -20.97 -0.90
N ALA A 446 -5.93 -19.82 -0.93
CA ALA A 446 -4.47 -19.73 -0.90
C ALA A 446 -3.85 -20.39 0.36
N HIS A 447 -4.55 -20.36 1.49
CA HIS A 447 -4.08 -20.93 2.75
C HIS A 447 -4.39 -22.42 2.92
N SER A 448 -5.34 -22.97 2.16
CA SER A 448 -5.60 -24.42 2.17
C SER A 448 -4.36 -25.18 1.66
N HIS A 449 -3.81 -26.07 2.50
CA HIS A 449 -2.42 -26.58 2.45
C HIS A 449 -1.94 -27.33 1.18
N LEU A 450 -2.69 -27.35 0.09
CA LEU A 450 -2.36 -28.07 -1.16
C LEU A 450 -1.87 -27.16 -2.31
N PHE A 451 -1.56 -25.89 -2.03
CA PHE A 451 -1.30 -24.88 -3.07
C PHE A 451 0.17 -24.64 -3.45
N PHE A 452 1.13 -24.86 -2.55
CA PHE A 452 2.54 -24.56 -2.85
C PHE A 452 3.13 -25.52 -3.89
N GLN A 453 3.63 -24.99 -5.00
CA GLN A 453 4.31 -25.77 -6.03
C GLN A 453 5.78 -25.34 -6.19
N PRO A 454 6.73 -26.02 -5.51
CA PRO A 454 8.15 -25.67 -5.58
C PRO A 454 8.74 -25.79 -6.97
N SER A 455 8.13 -26.57 -7.87
CA SER A 455 8.53 -26.69 -9.29
C SER A 455 8.30 -25.41 -10.10
N LEU A 456 7.44 -24.50 -9.61
CA LEU A 456 7.22 -23.18 -10.21
C LEU A 456 8.34 -22.18 -9.87
N LEU A 457 9.24 -22.57 -8.98
CA LEU A 457 10.52 -21.93 -8.74
C LEU A 457 11.63 -22.87 -9.17
N GLU A 458 12.81 -22.33 -9.44
CA GLU A 458 13.98 -23.17 -9.65
C GLU A 458 14.39 -23.84 -8.33
N SER A 459 14.15 -25.15 -8.21
CA SER A 459 14.65 -26.01 -7.13
C SER A 459 15.52 -27.13 -7.71
N SER A 460 16.65 -27.40 -7.05
CA SER A 460 17.58 -28.45 -7.41
C SER A 460 17.05 -29.83 -6.98
N SER A 461 16.30 -30.55 -7.83
CA SER A 461 16.27 -32.04 -8.00
C SER A 461 15.04 -32.56 -8.80
N TYR A 462 15.25 -33.65 -9.54
CA TYR A 462 14.44 -34.27 -10.62
C TYR A 462 13.56 -35.48 -10.19
N HIS A 463 12.42 -35.74 -10.88
CA HIS A 463 11.96 -37.04 -11.49
C HIS A 463 10.43 -37.04 -11.80
N LEU A 464 10.00 -37.06 -13.09
CA LEU A 464 9.58 -38.22 -13.95
C LEU A 464 8.30 -38.93 -13.45
N LEU A 465 7.27 -39.36 -14.20
CA LEU A 465 7.06 -39.66 -15.63
C LEU A 465 5.57 -40.06 -15.90
N LYS A 466 5.03 -39.66 -17.07
CA LYS A 466 4.06 -40.36 -17.99
C LYS A 466 2.75 -41.00 -17.48
N LEU A 467 1.63 -40.73 -18.18
CA LEU A 467 1.06 -41.50 -19.32
C LEU A 467 -0.34 -40.95 -19.72
N VAL A 468 -0.52 -40.44 -20.96
CA VAL A 468 -1.30 -41.04 -22.09
C VAL A 468 -2.77 -40.60 -22.17
N LYS A 469 -3.09 -39.67 -23.10
CA LYS A 469 -3.67 -39.84 -24.47
C LYS A 469 -5.11 -40.40 -24.50
N LEU A 470 -6.04 -39.64 -25.11
CA LEU A 470 -6.76 -39.91 -26.39
C LEU A 470 -7.95 -38.90 -26.52
N ILE A 471 -7.96 -37.95 -27.47
CA ILE A 471 -8.42 -37.98 -28.89
C ILE A 471 -9.97 -37.84 -29.06
N TYR A 472 -10.39 -36.62 -29.48
CA TYR A 472 -11.34 -36.22 -30.59
C TYR A 472 -12.84 -36.74 -30.56
N PRO A 473 -13.80 -36.24 -31.40
CA PRO A 473 -14.07 -34.87 -31.92
C PRO A 473 -15.54 -34.48 -32.30
N LEU A 474 -15.72 -33.21 -32.75
CA LEU A 474 -16.67 -32.70 -33.78
C LEU A 474 -18.19 -32.72 -33.42
N HIS A 475 -19.09 -31.83 -33.85
CA HIS A 475 -19.19 -30.98 -35.04
C HIS A 475 -20.41 -30.01 -34.90
N ARG A 476 -20.40 -28.91 -35.69
CA ARG A 476 -21.55 -28.16 -36.27
C ARG A 476 -22.38 -27.26 -35.33
N SER A 477 -22.88 -26.08 -35.70
CA SER A 477 -22.84 -25.30 -36.96
C SER A 477 -23.51 -23.94 -36.74
N GLN A 478 -22.91 -22.89 -37.31
CA GLN A 478 -23.48 -21.77 -38.08
C GLN A 478 -24.79 -21.08 -37.61
N TYR A 479 -24.75 -19.75 -37.45
CA TYR A 479 -25.46 -18.78 -38.32
C TYR A 479 -24.80 -17.38 -38.23
N GLN A 480 -24.86 -16.65 -39.36
CA GLN A 480 -24.13 -15.40 -39.68
C GLN A 480 -24.98 -14.12 -39.53
N TYR A 481 -24.28 -13.04 -39.15
CA TYR A 481 -24.31 -11.60 -39.57
C TYR A 481 -25.51 -10.97 -40.31
N HIS A 482 -25.95 -9.79 -39.82
CA HIS A 482 -25.70 -8.42 -40.36
C HIS A 482 -26.43 -7.39 -39.47
N ASP A 483 -25.81 -6.39 -38.84
CA ASP A 483 -25.10 -5.16 -39.27
C ASP A 483 -26.00 -3.91 -39.44
N LYS A 484 -25.53 -2.81 -38.82
CA LYS A 484 -25.79 -1.36 -39.00
C LYS A 484 -27.20 -0.76 -38.88
N CYS A 485 -27.33 0.19 -37.93
CA CYS A 485 -27.27 1.61 -38.32
C CYS A 485 -26.77 2.51 -37.18
N THR A 486 -25.74 3.29 -37.51
CA THR A 486 -24.96 4.22 -36.72
C THR A 486 -25.58 5.63 -36.83
N ALA A 487 -25.49 6.40 -35.75
CA ALA A 487 -25.44 7.87 -35.74
C ALA A 487 -26.47 8.66 -36.58
N GLN A 488 -27.58 9.05 -35.94
CA GLN A 488 -28.35 10.24 -36.39
C GLN A 488 -29.26 10.85 -35.31
N HIS A 489 -28.78 11.00 -34.07
CA HIS A 489 -29.54 11.77 -33.05
C HIS A 489 -28.68 12.60 -32.09
N LEU A 490 -27.41 12.82 -32.45
CA LEU A 490 -26.39 13.42 -31.59
C LEU A 490 -25.87 14.78 -32.08
N PHE A 491 -26.53 15.42 -33.06
CA PHE A 491 -26.06 16.70 -33.62
C PHE A 491 -27.04 17.88 -33.59
N GLU A 492 -28.29 17.70 -33.13
CA GLU A 492 -29.26 18.82 -32.97
C GLU A 492 -29.57 19.19 -31.51
N VAL A 493 -29.06 18.42 -30.56
CA VAL A 493 -29.42 18.59 -29.14
C VAL A 493 -28.59 19.68 -28.44
N ILE A 494 -27.48 20.11 -29.06
CA ILE A 494 -26.44 20.93 -28.43
C ILE A 494 -26.58 22.45 -28.70
N ASN A 495 -27.42 22.92 -29.64
CA ASN A 495 -27.41 24.33 -30.05
C ASN A 495 -28.72 25.14 -29.99
N SER A 496 -29.79 24.67 -29.33
CA SER A 496 -31.06 25.44 -29.25
C SER A 496 -31.70 25.55 -27.86
N ARG A 497 -30.93 25.33 -26.79
CA ARG A 497 -31.47 25.06 -25.45
C ARG A 497 -31.71 26.31 -24.57
N GLU A 498 -32.49 27.27 -25.06
CA GLU A 498 -33.21 28.24 -24.22
C GLU A 498 -34.20 27.50 -23.26
N GLU A 499 -34.62 26.30 -23.67
CA GLU A 499 -35.51 25.42 -22.93
C GLU A 499 -34.82 24.68 -21.77
N LEU A 500 -33.50 24.51 -21.81
CA LEU A 500 -32.73 23.97 -20.69
C LEU A 500 -32.58 25.02 -19.58
N LEU A 501 -32.44 26.31 -19.95
CA LEU A 501 -32.48 27.43 -19.00
C LEU A 501 -33.88 27.57 -18.38
N ARG A 502 -34.97 27.46 -19.16
CA ARG A 502 -36.35 27.46 -18.61
C ARG A 502 -36.68 26.21 -17.78
N ARG A 503 -36.11 25.03 -18.10
CA ARG A 503 -36.22 23.83 -17.26
C ARG A 503 -35.38 23.93 -15.99
N LEU A 504 -34.20 24.55 -16.04
CA LEU A 504 -33.35 24.83 -14.87
C LEU A 504 -34.02 25.86 -13.92
N ILE A 505 -34.61 26.93 -14.48
CA ILE A 505 -35.40 27.93 -13.74
C ILE A 505 -36.68 27.33 -13.12
N ARG A 506 -37.26 26.29 -13.73
CA ARG A 506 -38.43 25.57 -13.18
C ARG A 506 -38.10 24.41 -12.25
N ARG A 507 -36.85 23.93 -12.15
CA ARG A 507 -36.58 22.66 -11.44
C ARG A 507 -35.39 22.59 -10.50
N CYS A 508 -34.41 23.49 -10.47
CA CYS A 508 -33.36 23.44 -9.44
C CYS A 508 -32.76 24.83 -9.14
N ALA A 509 -33.10 25.38 -7.98
CA ALA A 509 -32.27 26.37 -7.30
C ALA A 509 -31.12 25.65 -6.60
N TYR A 510 -29.90 26.16 -6.73
CA TYR A 510 -28.66 25.51 -6.30
C TYR A 510 -28.02 26.17 -5.06
N LEU A 511 -27.54 25.31 -4.13
CA LEU A 511 -26.47 25.48 -3.10
C LEU A 511 -26.87 26.26 -1.84
N LYS A 512 -26.45 25.94 -0.60
CA LYS A 512 -25.36 25.14 0.03
C LYS A 512 -25.81 24.87 1.50
N TYR A 513 -25.04 24.19 2.35
CA TYR A 513 -25.25 24.07 3.81
C TYR A 513 -25.37 25.44 4.53
N VAL A 514 -26.48 26.16 4.39
CA VAL A 514 -26.78 27.51 4.89
C VAL A 514 -28.29 27.73 4.67
N GLU A 515 -28.96 28.60 5.43
CA GLU A 515 -30.15 29.29 4.92
C GLU A 515 -29.86 29.79 3.48
N ALA A 516 -30.48 29.17 2.49
CA ALA A 516 -30.36 29.60 1.10
C ALA A 516 -31.51 30.57 0.82
N ARG A 517 -31.20 31.86 0.73
CA ARG A 517 -32.15 32.88 0.26
C ARG A 517 -32.16 32.90 -1.26
N LEU A 518 -33.29 32.54 -1.84
CA LEU A 518 -33.59 32.73 -3.26
C LEU A 518 -34.60 33.89 -3.38
N GLY A 519 -34.10 35.11 -3.58
CA GLY A 519 -34.91 36.31 -3.38
C GLY A 519 -35.35 36.42 -1.91
N ASP A 520 -36.65 36.55 -1.68
CA ASP A 520 -37.22 36.67 -0.33
C ASP A 520 -37.50 35.32 0.36
N ARG A 521 -37.25 34.19 -0.30
CA ARG A 521 -37.62 32.85 0.17
C ARG A 521 -36.42 32.11 0.75
N VAL A 522 -36.56 31.59 1.97
CA VAL A 522 -35.59 30.69 2.62
C VAL A 522 -36.00 29.25 2.35
N LEU A 523 -35.08 28.44 1.82
CA LEU A 523 -35.28 26.99 1.63
C LEU A 523 -34.68 26.20 2.79
N TYR A 524 -35.42 25.23 3.31
CA TYR A 524 -34.98 24.38 4.42
C TYR A 524 -34.44 23.03 3.94
N ALA A 525 -33.55 22.42 4.74
CA ALA A 525 -32.87 21.17 4.37
C ALA A 525 -33.83 19.98 4.17
N ASP A 526 -34.95 19.96 4.91
CA ASP A 526 -35.98 18.94 4.78
C ASP A 526 -36.79 19.08 3.47
N GLU A 527 -37.03 20.32 3.00
CA GLU A 527 -37.67 20.57 1.70
C GLU A 527 -36.81 20.05 0.55
N ILE A 528 -35.50 20.21 0.65
CA ILE A 528 -34.52 19.73 -0.34
C ILE A 528 -34.46 18.19 -0.33
N LEU A 529 -34.41 17.57 0.86
CA LEU A 529 -34.35 16.10 0.98
C LEU A 529 -35.64 15.42 0.50
N LYS A 530 -36.83 16.04 0.67
CA LYS A 530 -38.14 15.51 0.19
C LYS A 530 -38.16 15.24 -1.32
N ASP A 531 -37.41 16.03 -2.09
CA ASP A 531 -37.29 15.86 -3.54
C ASP A 531 -36.19 14.86 -3.94
N GLY A 532 -35.60 14.15 -2.96
CA GLY A 532 -34.51 13.18 -3.18
C GLY A 532 -33.11 13.80 -3.24
N PHE A 533 -32.95 15.06 -2.83
CA PHE A 533 -31.72 15.81 -3.00
C PHE A 533 -30.83 15.73 -1.75
N CYS A 534 -29.72 14.98 -1.84
CA CYS A 534 -28.66 15.02 -0.85
C CYS A 534 -27.62 16.09 -1.26
N LEU A 535 -27.32 17.05 -0.37
CA LEU A 535 -26.39 18.16 -0.63
C LEU A 535 -24.98 17.70 -1.07
N ASN A 536 -24.61 16.46 -0.73
CA ASN A 536 -23.34 15.84 -1.11
C ASN A 536 -23.40 15.03 -2.43
N MET A 537 -24.58 14.94 -3.07
CA MET A 537 -24.89 14.14 -4.26
C MET A 537 -25.64 14.96 -5.33
N ILE A 538 -25.17 16.19 -5.53
CA ILE A 538 -25.69 17.15 -6.52
C ILE A 538 -25.77 16.59 -7.95
N GLU A 539 -24.92 15.63 -8.31
CA GLU A 539 -24.78 15.08 -9.68
C GLU A 539 -25.50 13.75 -9.91
N THR A 540 -26.28 13.25 -8.94
CA THR A 540 -26.89 11.92 -8.96
C THR A 540 -28.39 12.00 -9.29
N PRO A 541 -28.98 11.04 -10.04
CA PRO A 541 -30.42 10.99 -10.23
C PRO A 541 -31.18 10.94 -8.89
N LEU A 542 -32.23 11.75 -8.79
CA LEU A 542 -33.08 11.83 -7.60
C LEU A 542 -33.85 10.52 -7.42
N CYS A 543 -33.81 9.97 -6.21
CA CYS A 543 -34.76 8.95 -5.78
C CYS A 543 -35.79 9.65 -4.88
N PRO A 544 -37.09 9.63 -5.19
CA PRO A 544 -38.09 10.27 -4.34
C PRO A 544 -38.08 9.58 -2.97
N LEU A 545 -37.71 10.32 -1.92
CA LEU A 545 -37.70 9.85 -0.55
C LEU A 545 -38.84 10.51 0.22
N LYS A 546 -39.61 9.72 0.97
CA LYS A 546 -40.51 10.28 2.00
C LYS A 546 -39.63 10.78 3.14
N VAL A 547 -39.51 12.11 3.28
CA VAL A 547 -38.72 12.73 4.35
C VAL A 547 -39.65 13.31 5.39
N VAL A 548 -39.50 12.83 6.62
CA VAL A 548 -40.29 13.20 7.78
C VAL A 548 -39.37 13.80 8.84
N THR A 549 -39.85 14.78 9.59
CA THR A 549 -39.10 15.43 10.69
C THR A 549 -39.45 14.85 12.05
N ASN A 550 -40.57 14.12 12.14
CA ASN A 550 -41.00 13.43 13.34
C ASN A 550 -40.38 12.02 13.39
N LEU A 551 -39.65 11.74 14.47
CA LEU A 551 -38.95 10.48 14.66
C LEU A 551 -39.91 9.28 14.78
N GLN A 552 -41.05 9.45 15.44
CA GLN A 552 -42.07 8.41 15.56
C GLN A 552 -42.63 8.04 14.18
N GLU A 553 -43.00 9.04 13.36
CA GLU A 553 -43.48 8.79 11.99
C GLU A 553 -42.45 8.06 11.13
N ALA A 554 -41.15 8.30 11.35
CA ALA A 554 -40.09 7.66 10.58
C ALA A 554 -39.90 6.17 10.89
N VAL A 555 -40.18 5.74 12.12
CA VAL A 555 -39.74 4.42 12.64
C VAL A 555 -40.87 3.55 13.17
N TRP A 556 -42.08 4.09 13.33
CA TRP A 556 -43.21 3.40 13.93
C TRP A 556 -43.62 2.14 13.17
N ASP A 557 -43.75 2.24 11.85
CA ASP A 557 -44.17 1.16 10.94
C ASP A 557 -43.00 0.53 10.14
N ALA A 558 -41.76 0.98 10.38
CA ALA A 558 -40.60 0.51 9.63
C ALA A 558 -40.20 -0.94 9.99
N ASP A 559 -40.20 -1.86 9.02
CA ASP A 559 -39.72 -3.23 9.23
C ASP A 559 -38.19 -3.32 9.25
N VAL A 560 -37.53 -2.46 8.48
CA VAL A 560 -36.06 -2.32 8.41
C VAL A 560 -35.69 -0.87 8.71
N VAL A 561 -34.78 -0.68 9.65
CA VAL A 561 -34.32 0.64 10.10
C VAL A 561 -32.83 0.77 9.78
N VAL A 562 -32.46 1.74 8.97
CA VAL A 562 -31.05 2.02 8.65
C VAL A 562 -30.54 3.15 9.55
N ASN A 563 -29.61 2.84 10.46
CA ASN A 563 -28.98 3.84 11.32
C ASN A 563 -27.84 4.55 10.59
N GLY A 564 -28.07 5.80 10.17
CA GLY A 564 -27.06 6.69 9.59
C GLY A 564 -26.45 7.69 10.58
N LEU A 565 -26.76 7.58 11.88
CA LEU A 565 -26.29 8.53 12.90
C LEU A 565 -24.79 8.34 13.18
N PRO A 566 -24.10 9.38 13.69
CA PRO A 566 -22.81 9.17 14.32
C PRO A 566 -22.97 8.28 15.57
N SER A 567 -21.91 7.53 15.91
CA SER A 567 -21.88 6.67 17.11
C SER A 567 -22.28 7.42 18.38
N THR A 568 -21.80 8.66 18.54
CA THR A 568 -22.06 9.52 19.71
C THR A 568 -23.52 9.96 19.91
N GLU A 569 -24.35 9.88 18.87
CA GLU A 569 -25.78 10.18 18.96
C GLU A 569 -26.63 8.90 18.99
N THR A 570 -26.02 7.76 18.63
CA THR A 570 -26.74 6.49 18.43
C THR A 570 -27.48 6.07 19.70
N PHE A 571 -26.82 6.06 20.86
CA PHE A 571 -27.45 5.63 22.11
C PHE A 571 -28.64 6.52 22.49
N GLN A 572 -28.47 7.85 22.44
CA GLN A 572 -29.51 8.81 22.84
C GLN A 572 -30.73 8.72 21.92
N VAL A 573 -30.52 8.73 20.60
CA VAL A 573 -31.63 8.70 19.63
C VAL A 573 -32.36 7.36 19.69
N PHE A 574 -31.64 6.24 19.77
CA PHE A 574 -32.29 4.92 19.88
C PHE A 574 -33.01 4.73 21.24
N SER A 575 -32.60 5.43 22.29
CA SER A 575 -33.33 5.44 23.58
C SER A 575 -34.66 6.18 23.48
N GLU A 576 -34.76 7.18 22.61
CA GLU A 576 -36.03 7.83 22.27
C GLU A 576 -36.88 6.95 21.36
N ILE A 577 -36.27 6.32 20.34
CA ILE A 577 -36.97 5.40 19.43
C ILE A 577 -37.59 4.21 20.20
N SER A 578 -36.88 3.68 21.19
CA SER A 578 -37.32 2.50 21.94
C SER A 578 -38.66 2.72 22.65
N LYS A 579 -39.02 3.96 22.98
CA LYS A 579 -40.32 4.31 23.57
C LYS A 579 -41.48 3.96 22.64
N TYR A 580 -41.28 4.10 21.33
CA TYR A 580 -42.29 3.83 20.30
C TYR A 580 -42.38 2.34 19.94
N TRP A 581 -41.29 1.58 20.05
CA TRP A 581 -41.29 0.16 19.70
C TRP A 581 -41.84 -0.77 20.78
N LYS A 582 -41.99 -0.29 22.02
CA LYS A 582 -42.64 -1.06 23.10
C LYS A 582 -44.04 -1.56 22.75
N GLU A 583 -44.74 -0.86 21.86
CA GLU A 583 -46.11 -1.18 21.45
C GLU A 583 -46.18 -2.09 20.21
N ARG A 584 -45.03 -2.44 19.59
CA ARG A 584 -45.01 -3.31 18.41
C ARG A 584 -45.04 -4.79 18.79
N VAL A 585 -45.75 -5.57 17.98
CA VAL A 585 -45.79 -7.03 18.07
C VAL A 585 -44.49 -7.66 17.57
N THR A 586 -43.84 -7.04 16.58
CA THR A 586 -42.59 -7.52 15.96
C THR A 586 -41.48 -6.49 16.11
N ALA A 587 -40.29 -6.95 16.50
CA ALA A 587 -39.09 -6.12 16.55
C ALA A 587 -38.57 -5.84 15.12
N PRO A 588 -38.19 -4.59 14.80
CA PRO A 588 -37.60 -4.27 13.51
C PRO A 588 -36.20 -4.86 13.36
N VAL A 589 -35.78 -5.03 12.10
CA VAL A 589 -34.38 -5.33 11.76
C VAL A 589 -33.62 -4.01 11.62
N ILE A 590 -32.47 -3.89 12.27
CA ILE A 590 -31.68 -2.65 12.25
C ILE A 590 -30.40 -2.91 11.47
N ILE A 591 -30.08 -2.05 10.51
CA ILE A 591 -28.79 -2.04 9.79
C ILE A 591 -28.03 -0.77 10.19
N SER A 592 -26.96 -0.93 10.96
CA SER A 592 -26.15 0.19 11.41
C SER A 592 -25.03 0.54 10.43
N LEU A 593 -24.97 1.82 10.04
CA LEU A 593 -23.87 2.42 9.28
C LEU A 593 -22.94 3.28 10.16
N ALA A 594 -23.27 3.39 11.46
CA ALA A 594 -22.57 4.24 12.40
C ALA A 594 -21.12 3.75 12.59
N LYS A 595 -20.16 4.65 12.37
CA LYS A 595 -18.72 4.37 12.54
C LYS A 595 -18.25 5.00 13.86
N GLY A 596 -17.29 4.37 14.54
CA GLY A 596 -16.73 4.84 15.81
C GLY A 596 -17.14 4.00 17.01
N VAL A 597 -16.46 4.24 18.13
CA VAL A 597 -16.62 3.51 19.40
C VAL A 597 -16.66 4.49 20.56
N GLU A 598 -17.26 4.06 21.67
CA GLU A 598 -17.17 4.75 22.97
C GLU A 598 -16.49 3.86 24.00
N ALA A 599 -15.94 4.47 25.06
CA ALA A 599 -15.38 3.74 26.18
C ALA A 599 -16.20 3.99 27.45
N GLU A 600 -16.36 2.95 28.25
CA GLU A 600 -17.00 2.97 29.56
C GLU A 600 -16.02 2.36 30.56
N PHE A 601 -15.64 3.11 31.60
CA PHE A 601 -14.55 2.72 32.51
C PHE A 601 -15.02 2.13 33.85
N GLU A 602 -16.31 2.26 34.16
CA GLU A 602 -16.89 1.87 35.46
C GLU A 602 -18.06 0.89 35.24
N PRO A 603 -18.15 -0.23 36.00
CA PRO A 603 -17.21 -0.75 36.99
C PRO A 603 -16.00 -1.49 36.38
N HIS A 604 -16.00 -1.73 35.07
CA HIS A 604 -14.92 -2.38 34.33
C HIS A 604 -14.71 -1.69 32.97
N PRO A 605 -13.45 -1.37 32.59
CA PRO A 605 -13.12 -0.80 31.29
C PRO A 605 -13.60 -1.65 30.11
N ARG A 606 -14.36 -1.04 29.21
CA ARG A 606 -14.86 -1.66 27.98
C ARG A 606 -15.05 -0.66 26.85
N ILE A 607 -14.94 -1.15 25.62
CA ILE A 607 -15.41 -0.46 24.43
C ILE A 607 -16.85 -0.87 24.15
N VAL A 608 -17.68 0.12 23.82
CA VAL A 608 -19.07 -0.06 23.39
C VAL A 608 -19.13 0.22 21.89
N THR A 609 -19.56 -0.78 21.12
CA THR A 609 -19.73 -0.66 19.67
C THR A 609 -21.13 -0.13 19.31
N PRO A 610 -21.34 0.43 18.10
CA PRO A 610 -22.64 0.93 17.67
C PRO A 610 -23.80 -0.07 17.79
N THR A 611 -23.59 -1.34 17.45
CA THR A 611 -24.62 -2.38 17.62
C THR A 611 -24.95 -2.60 19.10
N GLN A 612 -23.95 -2.56 19.99
CA GLN A 612 -24.17 -2.64 21.43
C GLN A 612 -24.88 -1.42 21.99
N MET A 613 -24.60 -0.22 21.47
CA MET A 613 -25.34 1.00 21.84
C MET A 613 -26.82 0.85 21.52
N ILE A 614 -27.15 0.35 20.32
CA ILE A 614 -28.52 0.10 19.88
C ILE A 614 -29.18 -0.95 20.78
N TYR A 615 -28.50 -2.08 21.04
CA TYR A 615 -28.99 -3.13 21.93
C TYR A 615 -29.33 -2.58 23.33
N ARG A 616 -28.39 -1.84 23.93
CA ARG A 616 -28.56 -1.25 25.28
C ARG A 616 -29.68 -0.20 25.32
N ALA A 617 -29.83 0.59 24.27
CA ALA A 617 -30.83 1.65 24.18
C ALA A 617 -32.26 1.12 23.95
N THR A 618 -32.39 -0.02 23.25
CA THR A 618 -33.69 -0.51 22.75
C THR A 618 -34.16 -1.82 23.37
N GLY A 619 -33.23 -2.65 23.85
CA GLY A 619 -33.50 -4.04 24.21
C GLY A 619 -33.77 -4.96 23.01
N ILE A 620 -33.67 -4.48 21.77
CA ILE A 620 -33.84 -5.31 20.57
C ILE A 620 -32.74 -6.36 20.56
N PRO A 621 -33.07 -7.66 20.38
CA PRO A 621 -32.06 -8.72 20.34
C PRO A 621 -30.94 -8.43 19.34
N LEU A 622 -29.68 -8.67 19.74
CA LEU A 622 -28.52 -8.52 18.85
C LEU A 622 -28.66 -9.32 17.55
N GLU A 623 -29.44 -10.40 17.54
CA GLU A 623 -29.74 -11.15 16.31
C GLU A 623 -30.45 -10.32 15.23
N ASN A 624 -31.17 -9.27 15.60
CA ASN A 624 -31.87 -8.37 14.67
C ASN A 624 -31.09 -7.07 14.39
N ILE A 625 -29.88 -6.93 14.91
CA ILE A 625 -29.03 -5.76 14.71
C ILE A 625 -27.84 -6.19 13.84
N LEU A 626 -27.77 -5.62 12.65
CA LEU A 626 -26.70 -5.82 11.69
C LEU A 626 -25.81 -4.57 11.61
N TYR A 627 -24.59 -4.75 11.13
CA TYR A 627 -23.69 -3.67 10.76
C TYR A 627 -23.36 -3.76 9.29
N LEU A 628 -23.50 -2.66 8.55
CA LEU A 628 -23.04 -2.56 7.16
C LEU A 628 -21.79 -1.67 7.14
N GLY A 629 -20.64 -2.34 7.19
CA GLY A 629 -19.32 -1.77 7.27
C GLY A 629 -18.59 -1.75 5.93
N ASP A 630 -17.33 -1.33 5.97
CA ASP A 630 -16.38 -1.37 4.85
C ASP A 630 -16.83 -0.61 3.60
N LEU A 631 -17.81 0.28 3.76
CA LEU A 631 -18.32 1.17 2.74
C LEU A 631 -17.23 2.13 2.29
N THR A 632 -16.55 1.75 1.21
CA THR A 632 -15.77 2.69 0.41
C THR A 632 -16.76 3.74 -0.12
N LEU A 633 -16.49 5.04 0.02
CA LEU A 633 -17.44 6.15 -0.18
C LEU A 633 -18.54 5.89 -1.23
N LEU A 634 -19.83 6.11 -0.89
CA LEU A 634 -20.96 5.85 -1.79
C LEU A 634 -20.75 6.51 -3.17
N PRO A 635 -20.91 5.76 -4.28
CA PRO A 635 -20.64 6.26 -5.61
C PRO A 635 -21.62 7.38 -5.97
N ARG A 636 -21.08 8.56 -6.29
CA ARG A 636 -21.87 9.72 -6.74
C ARG A 636 -22.50 9.54 -8.14
N CYS A 637 -22.15 8.47 -8.85
CA CYS A 637 -22.60 8.15 -10.20
C CYS A 637 -22.48 6.64 -10.49
N THR A 638 -23.30 6.11 -11.39
CA THR A 638 -23.37 4.68 -11.76
C THR A 638 -22.08 4.12 -12.39
N THR A 639 -21.11 4.99 -12.71
CA THR A 639 -19.80 4.60 -13.25
C THR A 639 -18.75 4.29 -12.18
N LYS A 640 -19.07 4.39 -10.89
CA LYS A 640 -18.13 4.11 -9.79
C LYS A 640 -18.55 2.84 -9.06
N SER A 641 -17.62 1.92 -8.84
CA SER A 641 -17.85 0.69 -8.09
C SER A 641 -17.56 0.93 -6.61
N THR A 642 -18.37 0.35 -5.73
CA THR A 642 -18.11 0.28 -4.29
C THR A 642 -18.41 -1.11 -3.76
N ASN A 643 -17.71 -1.49 -2.69
CA ASN A 643 -17.97 -2.73 -1.97
C ASN A 643 -18.34 -2.43 -0.52
N ALA A 644 -19.06 -3.35 0.10
CA ALA A 644 -19.38 -3.30 1.53
C ALA A 644 -19.51 -4.70 2.12
N ARG A 645 -19.52 -4.74 3.45
CA ARG A 645 -19.71 -5.99 4.19
C ARG A 645 -20.85 -5.88 5.19
N ILE A 646 -21.78 -6.82 5.13
CA ILE A 646 -22.91 -6.91 6.06
C ILE A 646 -22.62 -7.97 7.13
N CYS A 647 -22.65 -7.56 8.40
CA CYS A 647 -22.23 -8.35 9.54
C CYS A 647 -23.35 -8.51 10.57
N GLY A 648 -23.42 -9.67 11.21
CA GLY A 648 -24.37 -9.98 12.28
C GLY A 648 -24.98 -11.38 12.12
N SER A 649 -26.24 -11.55 12.51
CA SER A 649 -26.90 -12.87 12.49
C SER A 649 -27.07 -13.43 11.08
N GLU A 650 -26.83 -14.74 10.92
CA GLU A 650 -27.04 -15.46 9.66
C GLU A 650 -28.45 -15.34 9.12
N LYS A 651 -29.44 -15.30 10.03
CA LYS A 651 -30.86 -15.10 9.72
C LYS A 651 -31.10 -13.92 8.78
N TRP A 652 -30.35 -12.83 8.95
CA TRP A 652 -30.59 -11.58 8.22
C TRP A 652 -29.44 -11.20 7.27
N ARG A 653 -28.17 -11.44 7.64
CA ARG A 653 -27.01 -10.98 6.85
C ARG A 653 -27.00 -11.54 5.42
N LYS A 654 -27.32 -12.82 5.23
CA LYS A 654 -27.31 -13.49 3.92
C LYS A 654 -28.43 -12.98 2.99
N PRO A 655 -29.72 -13.02 3.39
CA PRO A 655 -30.78 -12.52 2.53
C PRO A 655 -30.67 -11.02 2.26
N LEU A 656 -30.30 -10.20 3.25
CA LEU A 656 -30.13 -8.76 3.05
C LEU A 656 -28.88 -8.42 2.24
N GLY A 657 -27.77 -9.15 2.42
CA GLY A 657 -26.59 -9.01 1.57
C GLY A 657 -26.90 -9.26 0.10
N LYS A 658 -27.65 -10.34 -0.19
CA LYS A 658 -28.14 -10.62 -1.56
C LYS A 658 -29.09 -9.54 -2.08
N PHE A 659 -29.99 -9.03 -1.23
CA PHE A 659 -30.93 -7.97 -1.60
C PHE A 659 -30.23 -6.64 -1.93
N LEU A 660 -29.15 -6.30 -1.22
CA LEU A 660 -28.41 -5.06 -1.42
C LEU A 660 -27.42 -5.11 -2.60
N ARG A 661 -27.07 -6.30 -3.09
CA ARG A 661 -26.05 -6.49 -4.15
C ARG A 661 -26.52 -5.94 -5.50
N GLN A 662 -25.65 -5.17 -6.13
CA GLN A 662 -25.81 -4.60 -7.48
C GLN A 662 -24.45 -4.59 -8.20
N SER A 663 -24.44 -4.56 -9.53
CA SER A 663 -23.20 -4.50 -10.35
C SER A 663 -22.20 -3.39 -9.99
N HIS A 664 -22.66 -2.30 -9.39
CA HIS A 664 -21.81 -1.18 -8.92
C HIS A 664 -21.75 -1.06 -7.39
N PHE A 665 -22.45 -1.94 -6.68
CA PHE A 665 -22.47 -2.04 -5.21
C PHE A 665 -22.45 -3.51 -4.77
N ILE A 666 -21.26 -4.08 -4.63
CA ILE A 666 -21.12 -5.49 -4.25
C ILE A 666 -21.12 -5.60 -2.72
N VAL A 667 -22.03 -6.40 -2.19
CA VAL A 667 -22.16 -6.66 -0.75
C VAL A 667 -21.84 -8.13 -0.47
N TRP A 668 -20.86 -8.36 0.41
CA TRP A 668 -20.54 -9.68 0.97
C TRP A 668 -20.97 -9.77 2.44
N ASP A 669 -21.24 -10.96 2.94
CA ASP A 669 -21.56 -11.17 4.36
C ASP A 669 -20.35 -11.58 5.19
N ASN A 670 -20.42 -11.36 6.50
CA ASN A 670 -19.45 -11.87 7.48
C ASN A 670 -20.12 -12.10 8.85
N SER A 671 -19.57 -13.00 9.67
CA SER A 671 -20.00 -13.29 11.04
C SER A 671 -19.34 -12.38 12.05
N ASP A 672 -18.13 -11.91 11.75
CA ASP A 672 -17.29 -11.22 12.71
C ASP A 672 -17.66 -9.74 12.82
N LEU A 673 -18.81 -9.48 13.43
CA LEU A 673 -19.33 -8.14 13.67
C LEU A 673 -18.33 -7.24 14.42
N VAL A 674 -17.63 -7.80 15.41
CA VAL A 674 -16.75 -7.05 16.31
C VAL A 674 -15.58 -6.44 15.55
N THR A 675 -14.89 -7.24 14.72
CA THR A 675 -13.74 -6.77 13.94
C THR A 675 -14.12 -5.58 13.07
N HIS A 676 -15.26 -5.63 12.38
CA HIS A 676 -15.67 -4.55 11.49
C HIS A 676 -16.07 -3.26 12.23
N GLU A 677 -16.67 -3.35 13.42
CA GLU A 677 -16.99 -2.18 14.23
C GLU A 677 -15.73 -1.54 14.84
N VAL A 678 -14.84 -2.36 15.41
CA VAL A 678 -13.58 -1.93 16.02
C VAL A 678 -12.67 -1.27 14.97
N MET A 679 -12.45 -1.93 13.84
CA MET A 679 -11.66 -1.40 12.72
C MET A 679 -12.29 -0.13 12.14
N GLY A 680 -13.63 -0.07 12.10
CA GLY A 680 -14.38 1.13 11.72
C GLY A 680 -14.09 2.35 12.59
N GLY A 681 -13.81 2.13 13.89
CA GLY A 681 -13.33 3.15 14.82
C GLY A 681 -11.85 3.47 14.64
N LEU A 682 -10.98 2.45 14.59
CA LEU A 682 -9.53 2.62 14.50
C LEU A 682 -9.09 3.33 13.23
N LYS A 683 -9.70 3.05 12.07
CA LYS A 683 -9.36 3.78 10.82
C LYS A 683 -9.60 5.29 10.95
N ASN A 684 -10.57 5.73 11.75
CA ASN A 684 -10.84 7.15 11.99
C ASN A 684 -9.75 7.79 12.85
N VAL A 685 -9.22 7.04 13.83
CA VAL A 685 -8.05 7.44 14.65
C VAL A 685 -6.84 7.65 13.75
N TYR A 686 -6.43 6.60 13.04
CA TYR A 686 -5.20 6.65 12.24
C TYR A 686 -5.31 7.57 11.02
N ALA A 687 -6.51 7.85 10.53
CA ALA A 687 -6.72 8.87 9.51
C ALA A 687 -6.28 10.27 9.97
N ILE A 688 -6.44 10.64 11.24
CA ILE A 688 -5.96 11.94 11.74
C ILE A 688 -4.45 12.04 11.59
N GLY A 689 -3.70 11.04 12.07
CA GLY A 689 -2.24 11.04 11.92
C GLY A 689 -1.80 10.93 10.46
N ALA A 690 -2.53 10.22 9.59
CA ALA A 690 -2.25 10.20 8.15
C ALA A 690 -2.31 11.60 7.53
N GLY A 691 -3.29 12.41 7.94
CA GLY A 691 -3.41 13.81 7.53
C GLY A 691 -2.27 14.71 8.04
N MET A 692 -1.80 14.46 9.27
CA MET A 692 -0.64 15.16 9.84
C MET A 692 0.63 14.82 9.05
N VAL A 693 0.92 13.52 8.85
CA VAL A 693 2.07 13.04 8.08
C VAL A 693 2.04 13.61 6.66
N ASP A 694 0.89 13.57 5.98
CA ASP A 694 0.72 14.11 4.64
C ASP A 694 1.14 15.60 4.54
N THR A 695 0.73 16.41 5.51
CA THR A 695 1.08 17.83 5.54
C THR A 695 2.56 18.06 5.90
N LEU A 696 3.03 17.42 6.97
CA LEU A 696 4.37 17.65 7.51
C LEU A 696 5.48 17.17 6.57
N THR A 697 5.20 16.14 5.77
CA THR A 697 6.14 15.55 4.79
C THR A 697 5.94 16.09 3.37
N LYS A 698 5.22 17.21 3.21
CA LYS A 698 4.92 17.82 1.90
C LYS A 698 4.39 16.80 0.88
N GLU A 699 3.46 15.97 1.34
CA GLU A 699 2.79 14.92 0.59
C GLU A 699 3.69 13.77 0.11
N SER A 700 4.80 13.49 0.81
CA SER A 700 5.68 12.32 0.57
C SER A 700 4.87 11.03 0.53
N ALA A 701 4.91 10.34 -0.61
CA ALA A 701 4.19 9.09 -0.78
C ALA A 701 4.88 7.94 -0.04
N THR A 702 6.20 7.97 0.09
CA THR A 702 7.00 7.05 0.90
C THR A 702 6.62 7.16 2.38
N SER A 703 6.71 8.33 3.01
CA SER A 703 6.36 8.49 4.43
C SER A 703 4.91 8.09 4.74
N LYS A 704 3.96 8.47 3.88
CA LYS A 704 2.55 8.07 3.99
C LYS A 704 2.34 6.57 3.92
N SER A 705 3.04 5.89 3.01
CA SER A 705 2.94 4.44 2.85
C SER A 705 3.49 3.67 4.04
N VAL A 706 4.57 4.18 4.63
CA VAL A 706 5.15 3.60 5.84
C VAL A 706 4.20 3.79 7.02
N TYR A 707 3.70 5.02 7.23
CA TYR A 707 2.69 5.30 8.25
C TYR A 707 1.46 4.38 8.11
N PHE A 708 0.96 4.20 6.87
CA PHE A 708 -0.15 3.30 6.57
C PHE A 708 0.15 1.86 7.06
N ALA A 709 1.33 1.32 6.74
CA ALA A 709 1.69 -0.04 7.16
C ALA A 709 1.80 -0.21 8.68
N HIS A 710 2.39 0.75 9.40
CA HIS A 710 2.47 0.69 10.86
C HIS A 710 1.10 0.82 11.53
N CYS A 711 0.24 1.71 11.01
CA CYS A 711 -1.13 1.82 11.52
C CYS A 711 -1.90 0.51 11.34
N THR A 712 -1.76 -0.15 10.18
CA THR A 712 -2.42 -1.43 9.95
C THR A 712 -1.95 -2.53 10.91
N SER A 713 -0.68 -2.56 11.32
CA SER A 713 -0.21 -3.51 12.34
C SER A 713 -0.77 -3.20 13.73
N GLU A 714 -0.81 -1.92 14.15
CA GLU A 714 -1.46 -1.55 15.41
C GLU A 714 -2.96 -1.88 15.37
N MET A 715 -3.63 -1.65 14.24
CA MET A 715 -5.03 -2.01 14.05
C MET A 715 -5.28 -3.51 14.21
N ILE A 716 -4.45 -4.35 13.58
CA ILE A 716 -4.52 -5.80 13.71
C ILE A 716 -4.30 -6.21 15.16
N PHE A 717 -3.26 -5.70 15.82
CA PHE A 717 -2.94 -6.00 17.22
C PHE A 717 -4.09 -5.64 18.17
N ILE A 718 -4.62 -4.41 18.08
CA ILE A 718 -5.73 -3.95 18.91
C ILE A 718 -6.99 -4.80 18.67
N THR A 719 -7.25 -5.20 17.44
CA THR A 719 -8.43 -6.02 17.12
C THR A 719 -8.31 -7.44 17.68
N HIS A 720 -7.10 -8.03 17.71
CA HIS A 720 -6.87 -9.34 18.35
C HIS A 720 -7.06 -9.33 19.87
N LEU A 721 -6.92 -8.17 20.53
CA LEU A 721 -7.27 -8.03 21.94
C LEU A 721 -8.78 -8.05 22.18
N LEU A 722 -9.56 -7.59 21.20
CA LEU A 722 -10.99 -7.33 21.34
C LEU A 722 -11.88 -8.39 20.67
N ALA A 723 -11.39 -9.12 19.66
CA ALA A 723 -12.16 -10.12 18.91
C ALA A 723 -11.57 -11.53 19.10
N LYS A 724 -12.45 -12.53 19.21
CA LYS A 724 -12.07 -13.92 19.51
C LYS A 724 -11.33 -14.59 18.35
N GLU A 725 -11.85 -14.39 17.14
CA GLU A 725 -11.32 -14.92 15.89
C GLU A 725 -11.39 -13.79 14.85
N PRO A 726 -10.53 -12.77 14.99
CA PRO A 726 -10.61 -11.58 14.16
C PRO A 726 -10.44 -11.91 12.68
N GLU A 727 -11.27 -11.30 11.82
CA GLU A 727 -11.05 -11.34 10.38
C GLU A 727 -9.66 -10.75 10.05
N LYS A 728 -8.97 -11.40 9.10
CA LYS A 728 -7.74 -10.88 8.55
C LYS A 728 -8.00 -9.52 7.89
N LEU A 729 -7.12 -8.55 8.15
CA LEU A 729 -7.17 -7.25 7.48
C LEU A 729 -6.82 -7.40 5.98
N ALA A 730 -7.83 -7.67 5.17
CA ALA A 730 -7.73 -7.86 3.73
C ALA A 730 -9.01 -7.37 3.05
N GLY A 731 -9.04 -7.43 1.72
CA GLY A 731 -10.25 -7.18 0.96
C GLY A 731 -10.90 -5.81 1.24
N PRO A 732 -12.23 -5.74 1.39
CA PRO A 732 -12.95 -4.49 1.62
C PRO A 732 -12.51 -3.71 2.87
N LEU A 733 -12.17 -4.41 3.95
CA LEU A 733 -11.76 -3.81 5.21
C LEU A 733 -10.42 -3.05 5.07
N LEU A 734 -9.44 -3.66 4.40
CA LEU A 734 -8.17 -3.02 4.07
C LEU A 734 -8.37 -1.84 3.11
N ALA A 735 -9.26 -1.99 2.13
CA ALA A 735 -9.61 -0.96 1.15
C ALA A 735 -10.33 0.26 1.76
N ASP A 736 -11.26 0.06 2.69
CA ASP A 736 -11.96 1.14 3.40
C ASP A 736 -11.00 1.89 4.33
N THR A 737 -10.07 1.18 4.99
CA THR A 737 -8.96 1.78 5.73
C THR A 737 -8.12 2.66 4.81
N TYR A 738 -7.74 2.14 3.63
CA TYR A 738 -6.99 2.86 2.60
C TYR A 738 -7.65 4.19 2.18
N VAL A 739 -8.96 4.20 1.87
CA VAL A 739 -9.66 5.45 1.46
C VAL A 739 -9.77 6.43 2.62
N THR A 740 -10.06 5.92 3.81
CA THR A 740 -10.29 6.76 4.99
C THR A 740 -9.03 7.53 5.37
N LEU A 741 -7.86 6.88 5.30
CA LEU A 741 -6.57 7.53 5.57
C LEU A 741 -6.16 8.51 4.45
N LEU A 742 -6.58 8.30 3.20
CA LEU A 742 -6.22 9.17 2.07
C LEU A 742 -7.05 10.46 1.97
N LYS A 743 -8.38 10.35 2.07
CA LYS A 743 -9.31 11.47 1.74
C LYS A 743 -10.47 11.60 2.74
N GLY A 744 -10.37 10.99 3.91
CA GLY A 744 -11.41 11.04 4.95
C GLY A 744 -11.52 12.39 5.66
N ARG A 745 -12.66 12.62 6.34
CA ARG A 745 -12.88 13.82 7.17
C ARG A 745 -11.86 13.94 8.31
N ASN A 746 -11.49 12.82 8.92
CA ASN A 746 -10.47 12.74 9.96
C ASN A 746 -9.06 13.07 9.41
N ALA A 747 -8.72 12.60 8.20
CA ALA A 747 -7.48 12.98 7.52
C ALA A 747 -7.43 14.48 7.19
N TRP A 748 -8.53 15.05 6.69
CA TRP A 748 -8.63 16.49 6.50
C TRP A 748 -8.43 17.27 7.81
N TYR A 749 -8.97 16.79 8.93
CA TYR A 749 -8.78 17.41 10.23
C TYR A 749 -7.31 17.39 10.66
N GLY A 750 -6.62 16.24 10.54
CA GLY A 750 -5.19 16.13 10.78
C GLY A 750 -4.33 17.07 9.93
N GLN A 751 -4.66 17.20 8.64
CA GLN A 751 -4.00 18.16 7.74
C GLN A 751 -4.15 19.61 8.24
N LYS A 752 -5.36 19.98 8.67
CA LYS A 752 -5.62 21.34 9.13
C LYS A 752 -4.97 21.67 10.47
N LEU A 753 -4.88 20.69 11.37
CA LEU A 753 -4.09 20.82 12.60
C LEU A 753 -2.60 21.03 12.29
N ALA A 754 -2.02 20.20 11.41
CA ALA A 754 -0.61 20.31 11.04
C ALA A 754 -0.27 21.62 10.30
N LYS A 755 -1.24 22.24 9.62
CA LYS A 755 -1.07 23.58 9.00
C LYS A 755 -1.26 24.73 9.99
N GLY A 756 -1.71 24.46 11.23
CA GLY A 756 -2.12 25.49 12.19
C GLY A 756 -3.42 26.21 11.80
N GLU A 757 -4.18 25.69 10.84
CA GLU A 757 -5.45 26.29 10.39
C GLU A 757 -6.62 25.96 11.33
N LEU A 758 -6.52 24.84 12.05
CA LEU A 758 -7.41 24.49 13.15
C LEU A 758 -6.62 24.40 14.44
N ASN A 759 -7.29 24.68 15.55
CA ASN A 759 -6.74 24.45 16.88
C ASN A 759 -7.62 23.46 17.66
N LEU A 760 -7.02 22.76 18.62
CA LEU A 760 -7.68 21.74 19.44
C LEU A 760 -8.75 22.32 20.39
N GLN A 761 -8.84 23.64 20.54
CA GLN A 761 -9.88 24.30 21.36
C GLN A 761 -11.21 24.42 20.62
N MET A 762 -11.22 24.27 19.29
CA MET A 762 -12.43 24.32 18.45
C MET A 762 -13.33 23.08 18.62
N GLY A 763 -12.88 22.07 19.36
CA GLY A 763 -13.59 20.82 19.60
C GLY A 763 -13.70 19.93 18.37
N ASP A 764 -14.49 18.86 18.51
CA ASP A 764 -14.54 17.77 17.52
C ASP A 764 -15.72 17.90 16.56
N SER A 765 -16.57 18.92 16.74
CA SER A 765 -17.69 19.23 15.84
C SER A 765 -17.36 20.46 15.01
N ILE A 766 -16.95 20.24 13.76
CA ILE A 766 -16.48 21.32 12.88
C ILE A 766 -17.61 21.78 11.95
N LYS A 767 -17.94 23.08 12.01
CA LYS A 767 -18.97 23.69 11.16
C LYS A 767 -18.70 23.40 9.68
N GLY A 768 -19.69 22.82 9.00
CA GLY A 768 -19.59 22.45 7.58
C GLY A 768 -18.82 21.15 7.27
N LYS A 769 -18.30 20.45 8.29
CA LYS A 769 -17.64 19.14 8.15
C LYS A 769 -18.27 18.05 9.02
N GLY A 770 -18.94 18.43 10.11
CA GLY A 770 -19.56 17.53 11.08
C GLY A 770 -18.56 17.02 12.11
N MET A 771 -18.92 15.93 12.78
CA MET A 771 -18.14 15.36 13.87
C MET A 771 -16.89 14.60 13.40
N ILE A 772 -15.77 14.85 14.06
CA ILE A 772 -14.46 14.20 13.90
C ILE A 772 -14.36 13.06 14.91
N GLN A 773 -15.03 11.95 14.59
CA GLN A 773 -15.13 10.76 15.46
C GLN A 773 -13.77 10.14 15.82
N GLY A 774 -12.70 10.45 15.07
CA GLY A 774 -11.36 9.97 15.37
C GLY A 774 -10.82 10.48 16.71
N VAL A 775 -11.18 11.70 17.14
CA VAL A 775 -10.66 12.28 18.39
C VAL A 775 -11.22 11.54 19.62
N SER A 776 -12.53 11.32 19.67
CA SER A 776 -13.16 10.53 20.73
C SER A 776 -12.67 9.08 20.74
N ALA A 777 -12.47 8.49 19.55
CA ALA A 777 -11.94 7.14 19.43
C ALA A 777 -10.49 7.01 19.92
N VAL A 778 -9.62 8.01 19.68
CA VAL A 778 -8.23 8.03 20.21
C VAL A 778 -8.24 7.88 21.72
N LYS A 779 -9.08 8.68 22.40
CA LYS A 779 -9.22 8.63 23.85
C LYS A 779 -9.71 7.24 24.30
N ALA A 780 -10.78 6.75 23.67
CA ALA A 780 -11.40 5.47 24.03
C ALA A 780 -10.43 4.28 23.91
N PHE A 781 -9.72 4.15 22.79
CA PHE A 781 -8.77 3.07 22.58
C PHE A 781 -7.54 3.19 23.49
N PHE A 782 -6.93 4.37 23.59
CA PHE A 782 -5.72 4.54 24.38
C PHE A 782 -5.96 4.28 25.87
N GLU A 783 -7.01 4.87 26.45
CA GLU A 783 -7.32 4.70 27.88
C GLU A 783 -7.72 3.26 28.22
N LEU A 784 -8.36 2.52 27.30
CA LEU A 784 -8.61 1.09 27.46
C LEU A 784 -7.30 0.29 27.44
N LEU A 785 -6.45 0.51 26.43
CA LEU A 785 -5.22 -0.25 26.24
C LEU A 785 -4.13 0.07 27.27
N ASN A 786 -4.26 1.19 27.99
CA ASN A 786 -3.32 1.60 29.04
C ASN A 786 -3.70 1.07 30.44
N GLN A 787 -4.72 0.23 30.55
CA GLN A 787 -5.09 -0.39 31.83
C GLN A 787 -4.04 -1.41 32.26
N SER A 788 -3.56 -1.33 33.50
CA SER A 788 -2.55 -2.25 34.04
C SER A 788 -3.03 -3.71 34.07
N SER A 789 -4.34 -3.95 34.15
CA SER A 789 -4.96 -5.28 34.07
C SER A 789 -4.78 -5.95 32.71
N LEU A 790 -4.40 -5.21 31.67
CA LEU A 790 -4.11 -5.72 30.34
C LEU A 790 -2.62 -5.94 30.08
N SER A 791 -1.76 -5.76 31.10
CA SER A 791 -0.30 -5.85 30.93
C SER A 791 0.13 -7.20 30.38
N LEU A 792 1.06 -7.15 29.43
CA LEU A 792 1.63 -8.27 28.69
C LEU A 792 3.13 -8.34 28.98
N GLN A 793 3.75 -9.49 28.79
CA GLN A 793 5.20 -9.60 28.89
C GLN A 793 5.84 -9.03 27.63
N HIS A 794 6.78 -8.09 27.77
CA HIS A 794 7.48 -7.49 26.63
C HIS A 794 8.31 -8.57 25.91
N PRO A 795 8.22 -8.69 24.58
CA PRO A 795 8.88 -9.77 23.83
C PRO A 795 10.40 -9.80 24.01
N GLU A 796 11.01 -8.63 24.16
CA GLU A 796 12.47 -8.47 24.22
C GLU A 796 13.00 -8.05 25.60
N GLU A 797 12.17 -7.42 26.43
CA GLU A 797 12.64 -6.76 27.67
C GLU A 797 12.29 -7.55 28.93
N ASP A 798 11.56 -8.65 28.81
CA ASP A 798 11.13 -9.52 29.91
C ASP A 798 10.45 -8.74 31.07
N LYS A 799 9.72 -7.69 30.74
CA LYS A 799 9.01 -6.80 31.68
C LYS A 799 7.53 -6.66 31.31
N PRO A 800 6.63 -6.48 32.29
CA PRO A 800 5.23 -6.21 32.01
C PRO A 800 5.06 -4.82 31.37
N VAL A 801 4.38 -4.76 30.23
CA VAL A 801 4.04 -3.54 29.48
C VAL A 801 2.56 -3.52 29.14
N THR A 802 1.93 -2.34 29.13
CA THR A 802 0.54 -2.22 28.69
C THR A 802 0.46 -2.34 27.16
N PRO A 803 -0.64 -2.84 26.59
CA PRO A 803 -0.84 -2.88 25.14
C PRO A 803 -0.66 -1.52 24.44
N ALA A 804 -0.96 -0.42 25.14
CA ALA A 804 -0.73 0.94 24.64
C ALA A 804 0.75 1.25 24.38
N GLU A 805 1.70 0.66 25.12
CA GLU A 805 3.14 0.83 24.89
C GLU A 805 3.62 0.16 23.60
N LEU A 806 2.90 -0.88 23.13
CA LEU A 806 3.17 -1.53 21.85
C LEU A 806 2.51 -0.81 20.65
N CYS A 807 1.74 0.26 20.91
CA CYS A 807 1.04 1.07 19.90
C CYS A 807 1.57 2.51 19.89
N PRO A 808 2.82 2.76 19.44
CA PRO A 808 3.46 4.07 19.50
C PRO A 808 2.71 5.16 18.71
N ILE A 809 2.04 4.84 17.60
CA ILE A 809 1.28 5.82 16.83
C ILE A 809 0.02 6.24 17.61
N LEU A 810 -0.74 5.28 18.13
CA LEU A 810 -1.89 5.57 18.98
C LEU A 810 -1.49 6.41 20.22
N LYS A 811 -0.40 6.02 20.89
CA LYS A 811 0.17 6.76 22.02
C LYS A 811 0.52 8.20 21.64
N MET A 812 1.14 8.40 20.49
CA MET A 812 1.50 9.73 20.02
C MET A 812 0.26 10.58 19.70
N LEU A 813 -0.74 9.99 19.04
CA LEU A 813 -2.01 10.68 18.75
C LEU A 813 -2.75 11.07 20.03
N TYR A 814 -2.72 10.24 21.08
CA TYR A 814 -3.28 10.59 22.38
C TYR A 814 -2.57 11.80 23.01
N ARG A 815 -1.23 11.82 22.97
CA ARG A 815 -0.44 12.95 23.50
C ARG A 815 -0.65 14.25 22.75
N ILE A 816 -0.91 14.18 21.44
CA ILE A 816 -1.21 15.35 20.61
C ILE A 816 -2.64 15.85 20.86
N LEU A 817 -3.64 14.97 20.75
CA LEU A 817 -5.04 15.35 20.65
C LEU A 817 -5.71 15.51 22.02
N ILE A 818 -5.34 14.67 23.00
CA ILE A 818 -6.02 14.57 24.29
C ILE A 818 -5.23 15.30 25.39
N THR A 819 -3.98 14.92 25.65
CA THR A 819 -3.18 15.56 26.73
C THR A 819 -2.51 16.85 26.28
N ARG A 820 -2.32 17.03 24.97
CA ARG A 820 -1.74 18.23 24.33
C ARG A 820 -0.30 18.52 24.81
N GLU A 821 0.44 17.47 25.13
CA GLU A 821 1.82 17.55 25.62
C GLU A 821 2.83 17.86 24.50
N VAL A 822 2.51 17.47 23.26
CA VAL A 822 3.41 17.52 22.11
C VAL A 822 2.68 18.06 20.88
N SER A 823 3.46 18.58 19.93
CA SER A 823 2.94 19.11 18.67
C SER A 823 2.73 18.02 17.61
N CYS A 824 2.13 18.38 16.47
CA CYS A 824 1.85 17.44 15.38
C CYS A 824 3.12 16.78 14.81
N GLU A 825 4.26 17.46 14.90
CA GLU A 825 5.58 16.97 14.46
C GLU A 825 5.98 15.67 15.16
N ALA A 826 5.51 15.43 16.37
CA ALA A 826 5.83 14.24 17.15
C ALA A 826 5.34 12.94 16.48
N VAL A 827 4.34 13.00 15.57
CA VAL A 827 3.96 11.82 14.76
C VAL A 827 5.12 11.35 13.87
N LEU A 828 5.93 12.27 13.35
CA LEU A 828 7.11 11.90 12.54
C LEU A 828 8.24 11.36 13.41
N GLU A 829 8.36 11.81 14.66
CA GLU A 829 9.32 11.26 15.62
C GLU A 829 8.98 9.81 15.97
N ALA A 830 7.70 9.51 16.21
CA ALA A 830 7.23 8.14 16.44
C ALA A 830 7.56 7.20 15.26
N LEU A 831 7.45 7.69 14.02
CA LEU A 831 7.86 6.91 12.84
C LEU A 831 9.38 6.73 12.78
N ARG A 832 10.15 7.76 13.12
CA ARG A 832 11.62 7.75 13.00
C ARG A 832 12.34 7.00 14.13
N ASP A 833 11.60 6.48 15.10
CA ASP A 833 12.16 5.73 16.21
C ASP A 833 12.80 4.42 15.70
N GLU A 834 14.13 4.30 15.82
CA GLU A 834 14.87 3.09 15.43
C GLU A 834 14.52 1.86 16.28
N THR A 835 13.84 2.06 17.43
CA THR A 835 13.37 1.02 18.35
C THR A 835 11.92 0.62 18.11
N MET A 836 11.20 1.28 17.19
CA MET A 836 9.85 0.90 16.81
C MET A 836 9.85 -0.54 16.30
N ASN A 837 8.99 -1.41 16.84
CA ASN A 837 8.90 -2.83 16.46
C ASN A 837 8.60 -3.06 14.98
N ASP A 838 8.98 -4.23 14.45
CA ASP A 838 8.59 -4.65 13.11
C ASP A 838 7.06 -4.73 13.11
N PRO A 839 6.35 -4.10 12.16
CA PRO A 839 4.92 -4.32 11.98
C PRO A 839 4.53 -5.80 11.99
N ARG A 840 5.41 -6.68 11.49
CA ARG A 840 5.23 -8.14 11.52
C ARG A 840 5.31 -8.72 12.93
N GLU A 841 6.29 -8.32 13.73
CA GLU A 841 6.46 -8.80 15.11
C GLU A 841 5.24 -8.43 15.94
N LEU A 842 4.69 -7.21 15.76
CA LEU A 842 3.46 -6.82 16.44
C LEU A 842 2.25 -7.72 16.08
N ILE A 843 2.16 -8.15 14.82
CA ILE A 843 1.15 -9.12 14.37
C ILE A 843 1.44 -10.53 14.92
N GLU A 844 2.71 -10.94 14.99
CA GLU A 844 3.11 -12.23 15.57
C GLU A 844 2.81 -12.29 17.07
N ILE A 845 3.08 -11.21 17.80
CA ILE A 845 2.64 -11.02 19.18
C ILE A 845 1.13 -11.24 19.21
N ALA A 846 0.32 -10.47 18.47
CA ALA A 846 -1.13 -10.59 18.44
C ALA A 846 -1.66 -12.03 18.21
N HIS A 847 -0.94 -12.87 17.47
CA HIS A 847 -1.32 -14.25 17.16
C HIS A 847 -0.85 -15.29 18.20
N SER A 848 0.16 -14.98 19.01
CA SER A 848 0.90 -15.97 19.81
C SER A 848 0.44 -16.12 21.27
N HIS A 849 -0.35 -15.20 21.81
CA HIS A 849 -0.96 -15.35 23.14
C HIS A 849 -2.48 -15.45 23.03
N LEU A 850 -3.12 -16.12 23.99
CA LEU A 850 -4.57 -16.12 24.14
C LEU A 850 -5.00 -14.72 24.62
N PHE A 851 -5.08 -13.78 23.67
CA PHE A 851 -5.29 -12.34 23.90
C PHE A 851 -6.76 -11.93 24.08
N PHE A 852 -7.71 -12.79 23.72
CA PHE A 852 -9.11 -12.41 23.69
C PHE A 852 -9.69 -12.19 25.09
N GLN A 853 -10.11 -10.96 25.38
CA GLN A 853 -10.82 -10.62 26.61
C GLN A 853 -12.26 -10.14 26.30
N PRO A 854 -13.28 -11.03 26.33
CA PRO A 854 -14.67 -10.68 26.00
C PRO A 854 -15.27 -9.64 26.96
N SER A 855 -14.75 -9.56 28.18
CA SER A 855 -15.11 -8.55 29.19
C SER A 855 -14.90 -7.11 28.67
N LEU A 856 -13.92 -6.89 27.79
CA LEU A 856 -13.61 -5.59 27.20
C LEU A 856 -14.66 -5.11 26.19
N LEU A 857 -15.61 -5.97 25.80
CA LEU A 857 -16.78 -5.62 24.99
C LEU A 857 -18.09 -5.68 25.80
N GLY A 858 -18.00 -5.85 27.12
CA GLY A 858 -19.19 -6.02 27.97
C GLY A 858 -19.98 -7.30 27.71
N GLN A 859 -19.39 -8.31 27.08
CA GLN A 859 -19.96 -9.65 26.98
C GLN A 859 -19.69 -10.42 28.28
N LYS A 860 -20.67 -11.20 28.77
CA LYS A 860 -20.40 -12.15 29.86
C LYS A 860 -19.44 -13.24 29.34
N PRO A 861 -18.49 -13.72 30.16
CA PRO A 861 -17.52 -14.75 29.77
C PRO A 861 -18.15 -16.00 29.17
#